data_AF-A0A662XNW5-F1
#
_entry.id   AF-A0A662XNW5-F1
#
_cell.length_a   1.000
_cell.length_b   1.000
_cell.length_c   1.000
_cell.angle_alpha   90.00
_cell.angle_beta   90.00
_cell.angle_gamma   90.00
#
_symmetry.space_group_name_H-M   'P 1'
#
loop_
_entity.id
_entity.type
_entity.pdbx_description
1 polymer ?
#
loop_
_entity_poly.entity_id
_entity_poly.type
_entity_poly.pdbx_seq_one_letter_code
_entity_poly.pdbx_strand_id
1 'polypeptide(L)'
;MPREYITTQKKLQDLLDGNDNKPALSRAKVLGVHFQFAEKEGQDSEKDRVVVITTASNSPDGTAVVLQLDLLDKNQVVNGVRTLLADPAVVKVMCGVQRVALWLQRYGLANAELSNCVDLQLVYQHSAATKAPHADLLQIASHLGPSSNAARAQKVNTFTEKLKPQAWKSTTLSPELLKALVQTTQVYVRCYRAKFGDDPSVRMAAMTNQRWCSAIGVRSNGDLHAKASEGMRKSGALDDSETKAKVPASSTNPVESTCAIMYIDAEPRLQSLLDKNSNKPVASQATTVGVHFHFAGQSNSGAELDDGGCMVAITVASAAPSDPAVVLQLDLLSNNRVVSGLKTLLADPAIVKVMHSVHRAAFWLHQYGLRDAELVNCVDLQLLYEHSVDTTELHADMLKIAAHCFPETNVAQSMHSFKTKLKPVEPEAWSRRPLATPLLQTLARTAQLYAKCFAEFPAVAASGSLDLSDTSHQIAWPLMMAARWHNAVLNCGHAAIWFDPTADNQPRSLECLAVDDSRSGEGATVSSIELSRLELQCDLEPLLELLPEAYRTAIVSIENFRERLVDICLDVGRTPYVYMGKRQRVVLVDDGSTITKETLEDILNSMGGEQRIGDDNRAGIDRQLHRISVMRSKTQEVYGLTMRVGRALLNAACVLTDLLLSEAQSGKSVLVLGHPGSGKTTLIRDVARCVSETMENVCIIDTSNEIGGDGLVPHDCVGWARRMMVRTLEEQASVMIECVQNHTVETLVIDEIGRKAEVMAASTVRQRGPRLIASAHGDFRALIKNPDLKGLIGGAQQVIVGDSAAAQSTNKNKLQTKRAGNPIFDVIVELDHVERGRCRIIWDVAKAVDSVLEGNGYTFETRKWDVNTA
;
A
#
# COMPACT_ATOMS: atom_id res chain seq x y z
N MET A 1 -26.99 15.41 27.77
CA MET A 1 -26.59 16.63 27.04
C MET A 1 -25.22 17.03 27.53
N PRO A 2 -24.39 17.69 26.71
CA PRO A 2 -23.20 18.35 27.19
C PRO A 2 -23.59 19.48 28.14
N ARG A 3 -22.73 19.75 29.13
CA ARG A 3 -22.86 20.93 29.99
C ARG A 3 -22.39 22.18 29.27
N GLU A 4 -21.39 22.03 28.41
CA GLU A 4 -20.94 23.10 27.53
C GLU A 4 -20.86 22.62 26.09
N TYR A 5 -21.57 23.35 25.22
CA TYR A 5 -21.48 23.23 23.77
C TYR A 5 -20.84 24.50 23.23
N ILE A 6 -19.63 24.35 22.73
CA ILE A 6 -18.72 25.45 22.39
C ILE A 6 -18.74 25.64 20.87
N THR A 7 -19.33 26.77 20.45
CA THR A 7 -19.48 27.17 19.05
C THR A 7 -18.90 28.56 18.75
N THR A 8 -18.26 29.19 19.74
CA THR A 8 -17.69 30.54 19.62
C THR A 8 -16.32 30.60 20.28
N GLN A 9 -15.39 31.35 19.69
CA GLN A 9 -14.04 31.56 20.21
C GLN A 9 -14.02 32.08 21.65
N LYS A 10 -14.90 33.04 21.99
CA LYS A 10 -14.99 33.59 23.36
C LYS A 10 -15.28 32.49 24.40
N LYS A 11 -16.30 31.67 24.15
CA LYS A 11 -16.63 30.54 25.04
C LYS A 11 -15.52 29.49 25.13
N LEU A 12 -14.78 29.26 24.04
CA LEU A 12 -13.62 28.38 24.07
C LEU A 12 -12.53 28.97 24.96
N GLN A 13 -12.24 30.27 24.84
CA GLN A 13 -11.26 30.94 25.67
C GLN A 13 -11.66 30.92 27.15
N ASP A 14 -12.91 31.25 27.47
CA ASP A 14 -13.45 31.20 28.85
C ASP A 14 -13.31 29.79 29.46
N LEU A 15 -13.58 28.74 28.66
CA LEU A 15 -13.40 27.35 29.08
C LEU A 15 -11.92 27.03 29.35
N LEU A 16 -11.00 27.42 28.45
CA LEU A 16 -9.58 27.13 28.58
C LEU A 16 -8.98 27.86 29.80
N ASP A 17 -9.30 29.14 29.97
CA ASP A 17 -8.81 29.96 31.09
C ASP A 17 -9.28 29.41 32.44
N GLY A 18 -10.49 28.84 32.50
CA GLY A 18 -11.06 28.26 33.71
C GLY A 18 -10.60 26.83 34.04
N ASN A 19 -9.93 26.12 33.12
CA ASN A 19 -9.67 24.68 33.24
C ASN A 19 -8.24 24.28 32.84
N ASP A 20 -7.25 25.02 33.32
CA ASP A 20 -5.80 24.78 33.08
C ASP A 20 -5.47 24.61 31.58
N ASN A 21 -6.07 25.45 30.72
CA ASN A 21 -5.94 25.40 29.26
C ASN A 21 -6.36 24.06 28.62
N LYS A 22 -7.24 23.29 29.26
CA LYS A 22 -7.79 22.04 28.73
C LYS A 22 -9.26 22.22 28.32
N PRO A 23 -9.69 21.67 27.17
CA PRO A 23 -11.09 21.67 26.76
C PRO A 23 -11.89 20.59 27.52
N ALA A 24 -11.91 20.65 28.85
CA ALA A 24 -12.62 19.70 29.70
C ALA A 24 -13.03 20.37 31.03
N LEU A 25 -14.27 20.14 31.46
CA LEU A 25 -14.82 20.67 32.73
C LEU A 25 -14.57 19.76 33.94
N SER A 26 -13.94 18.61 33.73
CA SER A 26 -13.86 17.55 34.72
C SER A 26 -12.44 17.43 35.26
N ARG A 27 -12.27 17.55 36.59
CA ARG A 27 -11.04 17.13 37.29
C ARG A 27 -10.98 15.62 37.54
N ALA A 28 -11.66 14.84 36.70
CA ALA A 28 -11.71 13.39 36.87
C ALA A 28 -10.38 12.78 36.44
N LYS A 29 -9.93 11.76 37.17
CA LYS A 29 -8.72 11.00 36.81
C LYS A 29 -8.82 10.30 35.45
N VAL A 30 -10.03 9.93 35.01
CA VAL A 30 -10.28 9.29 33.72
C VAL A 30 -11.26 10.13 32.90
N LEU A 31 -10.86 10.48 31.69
CA LEU A 31 -11.61 11.30 30.75
C LEU A 31 -11.70 10.60 29.40
N GLY A 32 -12.91 10.47 28.86
CA GLY A 32 -13.08 10.01 27.49
C GLY A 32 -12.84 11.17 26.53
N VAL A 33 -12.23 10.88 25.38
CA VAL A 33 -12.01 11.85 24.30
C VAL A 33 -12.46 11.21 22.99
N HIS A 34 -13.48 11.78 22.37
CA HIS A 34 -14.06 11.29 21.12
C HIS A 34 -13.86 12.31 19.99
N PHE A 35 -13.30 11.85 18.88
CA PHE A 35 -13.12 12.62 17.65
C PHE A 35 -14.13 12.12 16.62
N GLN A 36 -15.12 12.95 16.31
CA GLN A 36 -16.15 12.61 15.34
C GLN A 36 -15.72 13.03 13.94
N PHE A 37 -15.49 12.04 13.07
CA PHE A 37 -15.21 12.25 11.67
C PHE A 37 -16.52 12.48 10.88
N ALA A 38 -16.44 13.32 9.84
CA ALA A 38 -17.59 13.61 8.96
C ALA A 38 -18.03 12.39 8.12
N GLU A 39 -17.09 11.51 7.78
CA GLU A 39 -17.29 10.32 6.96
C GLU A 39 -16.77 9.06 7.66
N LYS A 40 -17.35 7.90 7.33
CA LYS A 40 -16.94 6.62 7.89
C LYS A 40 -15.54 6.22 7.37
N GLU A 41 -14.86 5.39 8.14
CA GLU A 41 -13.54 4.84 7.79
C GLU A 41 -13.65 4.12 6.42
N GLY A 42 -12.79 4.50 5.45
CA GLY A 42 -12.71 3.86 4.13
C GLY A 42 -13.39 4.55 2.94
N GLN A 43 -13.95 5.76 3.07
CA GLN A 43 -14.66 6.44 1.94
C GLN A 43 -13.85 7.48 1.14
N ASP A 44 -12.74 8.01 1.66
CA ASP A 44 -11.75 8.84 0.95
C ASP A 44 -10.75 9.37 2.01
N SER A 45 -9.50 8.92 2.03
CA SER A 45 -8.51 9.36 3.05
C SER A 45 -8.10 10.83 2.94
N GLU A 46 -8.39 11.48 1.81
CA GLU A 46 -8.19 12.92 1.60
C GLU A 46 -9.29 13.79 2.23
N LYS A 47 -10.49 13.23 2.50
CA LYS A 47 -11.61 13.94 3.14
C LYS A 47 -11.72 13.71 4.64
N ASP A 48 -10.70 13.09 5.25
CA ASP A 48 -10.72 12.76 6.67
C ASP A 48 -10.74 14.06 7.50
N ARG A 49 -11.94 14.46 7.96
CA ARG A 49 -12.19 15.73 8.66
C ARG A 49 -12.95 15.46 9.96
N VAL A 50 -12.35 15.80 11.09
CA VAL A 50 -13.07 15.83 12.37
C VAL A 50 -13.93 17.08 12.44
N VAL A 51 -15.22 16.88 12.68
CA VAL A 51 -16.22 17.96 12.81
C VAL A 51 -16.44 18.36 14.26
N VAL A 52 -16.25 17.40 15.19
CA VAL A 52 -16.54 17.59 16.62
C VAL A 52 -15.52 16.86 17.48
N ILE A 53 -15.08 17.52 18.55
CA ILE A 53 -14.33 16.89 19.65
C ILE A 53 -15.20 16.89 20.90
N THR A 54 -15.41 15.73 21.50
CA THR A 54 -16.20 15.59 22.74
C THR A 54 -15.35 15.03 23.86
N THR A 55 -15.25 15.77 24.97
CA THR A 55 -14.60 15.31 26.21
C THR A 55 -15.65 15.11 27.28
N ALA A 56 -15.60 13.99 28.00
CA ALA A 56 -16.56 13.71 29.06
C ALA A 56 -16.00 12.76 30.11
N SER A 57 -16.40 12.96 31.36
CA SER A 57 -16.21 11.98 32.43
C SER A 57 -17.43 11.06 32.54
N ASN A 58 -17.34 10.03 33.36
CA ASN A 58 -18.48 9.17 33.70
C ASN A 58 -19.32 9.71 34.88
N SER A 59 -19.13 10.98 35.28
CA SER A 59 -19.95 11.59 36.34
C SER A 59 -21.40 11.81 35.87
N PRO A 60 -22.40 11.54 36.72
CA PRO A 60 -23.80 11.90 36.45
C PRO A 60 -24.02 13.42 36.35
N ASP A 61 -23.11 14.25 36.87
CA ASP A 61 -23.22 15.72 36.90
C ASP A 61 -22.92 16.42 35.56
N GLY A 62 -22.79 15.63 34.49
CA GLY A 62 -22.82 16.14 33.12
C GLY A 62 -21.61 16.96 32.70
N THR A 63 -20.40 16.71 33.21
CA THR A 63 -19.17 17.45 32.85
C THR A 63 -18.65 17.16 31.43
N ALA A 64 -19.54 17.10 30.44
CA ALA A 64 -19.21 16.85 29.05
C ALA A 64 -19.13 18.18 28.28
N VAL A 65 -18.04 18.34 27.54
CA VAL A 65 -17.78 19.47 26.64
C VAL A 65 -17.82 18.97 25.21
N VAL A 66 -18.50 19.70 24.34
CA VAL A 66 -18.55 19.44 22.90
C VAL A 66 -18.02 20.66 22.17
N LEU A 67 -16.92 20.50 21.42
CA LEU A 67 -16.33 21.52 20.56
C LEU A 67 -16.75 21.27 19.11
N GLN A 68 -17.39 22.25 18.45
CA GLN A 68 -17.66 22.17 17.01
C GLN A 68 -16.59 22.92 16.21
N LEU A 69 -15.72 22.17 15.53
CA LEU A 69 -14.46 22.70 15.02
C LEU A 69 -14.64 23.72 13.88
N ASP A 70 -15.66 23.52 13.04
CA ASP A 70 -15.96 24.42 11.90
C ASP A 70 -16.31 25.86 12.34
N LEU A 71 -16.53 26.11 13.64
CA LEU A 71 -16.92 27.41 14.20
C LEU A 71 -15.86 28.02 15.14
N LEU A 72 -14.70 27.36 15.30
CA LEU A 72 -13.70 27.72 16.30
C LEU A 72 -12.37 28.08 15.64
N ASP A 73 -11.60 28.92 16.32
CA ASP A 73 -10.25 29.23 15.86
C ASP A 73 -9.36 27.98 15.96
N LYS A 74 -8.66 27.68 14.86
CA LYS A 74 -7.81 26.51 14.74
C LYS A 74 -6.70 26.50 15.79
N ASN A 75 -6.05 27.64 16.05
CA ASN A 75 -4.93 27.73 16.97
C ASN A 75 -5.37 27.54 18.42
N GLN A 76 -6.52 28.12 18.81
CA GLN A 76 -7.11 27.90 20.14
C GLN A 76 -7.44 26.41 20.37
N VAL A 77 -8.05 25.74 19.39
CA VAL A 77 -8.37 24.31 19.48
C VAL A 77 -7.09 23.48 19.59
N VAL A 78 -6.09 23.74 18.74
CA VAL A 78 -4.79 23.04 18.76
C VAL A 78 -4.09 23.20 20.11
N ASN A 79 -4.07 24.41 20.67
CA ASN A 79 -3.42 24.66 21.97
C ASN A 79 -4.16 23.96 23.13
N GLY A 80 -5.50 23.99 23.14
CA GLY A 80 -6.28 23.30 24.15
C GLY A 80 -6.12 21.78 24.07
N VAL A 81 -6.19 21.21 22.87
CA VAL A 81 -6.02 19.76 22.65
C VAL A 81 -4.60 19.32 22.98
N ARG A 82 -3.57 20.11 22.62
CA ARG A 82 -2.17 19.84 22.98
C ARG A 82 -2.01 19.71 24.49
N THR A 83 -2.54 20.68 25.23
CA THR A 83 -2.46 20.72 26.69
C THR A 83 -3.16 19.52 27.31
N LEU A 84 -4.35 19.16 26.78
CA LEU A 84 -5.07 17.97 27.24
C LEU A 84 -4.27 16.70 26.98
N LEU A 85 -3.75 16.48 25.77
CA LEU A 85 -3.03 15.24 25.43
C LEU A 85 -1.74 15.08 26.22
N ALA A 86 -1.03 16.17 26.54
CA ALA A 86 0.20 16.15 27.31
C ALA A 86 0.00 15.93 28.83
N ASP A 87 -1.19 16.18 29.38
CA ASP A 87 -1.43 16.18 30.84
C ASP A 87 -1.29 14.78 31.49
N PRO A 88 -0.23 14.48 32.26
CA PRO A 88 -0.06 13.15 32.85
C PRO A 88 -1.05 12.87 34.00
N ALA A 89 -1.73 13.89 34.57
CA ALA A 89 -2.64 13.70 35.68
C ALA A 89 -4.00 13.10 35.26
N VAL A 90 -4.29 13.07 33.96
CA VAL A 90 -5.55 12.58 33.40
C VAL A 90 -5.31 11.41 32.47
N VAL A 91 -6.01 10.31 32.71
CA VAL A 91 -6.10 9.18 31.79
C VAL A 91 -7.08 9.52 30.67
N LYS A 92 -6.59 9.62 29.43
CA LYS A 92 -7.45 9.85 28.26
C LYS A 92 -7.83 8.52 27.64
N VAL A 93 -9.12 8.30 27.43
CA VAL A 93 -9.63 7.08 26.80
C VAL A 93 -10.23 7.43 25.45
N MET A 94 -9.68 6.86 24.39
CA MET A 94 -10.13 7.08 23.01
C MET A 94 -10.27 5.76 22.25
N CYS A 95 -10.76 5.83 21.03
CA CYS A 95 -10.93 4.68 20.14
C CYS A 95 -10.38 5.05 18.77
N GLY A 96 -9.51 4.22 18.19
CA GLY A 96 -8.95 4.46 16.86
C GLY A 96 -7.86 5.54 16.85
N VAL A 97 -6.85 5.38 17.71
CA VAL A 97 -5.82 6.42 17.95
C VAL A 97 -4.98 6.77 16.72
N GLN A 98 -4.81 5.84 15.76
CA GLN A 98 -4.03 6.06 14.54
C GLN A 98 -4.67 7.11 13.63
N ARG A 99 -5.97 6.97 13.37
CA ARG A 99 -6.74 7.91 12.53
C ARG A 99 -6.77 9.31 13.15
N VAL A 100 -6.91 9.38 14.48
CA VAL A 100 -6.85 10.63 15.24
C VAL A 100 -5.48 11.29 15.13
N ALA A 101 -4.39 10.52 15.23
CA ALA A 101 -3.03 11.03 15.15
C ALA A 101 -2.73 11.65 13.76
N LEU A 102 -3.04 10.92 12.69
CA LEU A 102 -2.91 11.39 11.30
C LEU A 102 -3.70 12.68 11.05
N TRP A 103 -4.94 12.72 11.53
CA TRP A 103 -5.78 13.91 11.37
C TRP A 103 -5.24 15.11 12.14
N LEU A 104 -4.85 14.94 13.40
CA LEU A 104 -4.31 16.03 14.22
C LEU A 104 -3.01 16.61 13.66
N GLN A 105 -2.15 15.77 13.07
CA GLN A 105 -0.95 16.22 12.37
C GLN A 105 -1.30 17.17 11.20
N ARG A 106 -2.24 16.78 10.33
CA ARG A 106 -2.76 17.63 9.23
C ARG A 106 -3.49 18.87 9.75
N TYR A 107 -4.15 18.75 10.90
CA TYR A 107 -4.84 19.86 11.57
C TYR A 107 -3.88 20.84 12.27
N GLY A 108 -2.56 20.65 12.17
CA GLY A 108 -1.56 21.60 12.68
C GLY A 108 -1.05 21.30 14.10
N LEU A 109 -1.39 20.14 14.66
CA LEU A 109 -0.82 19.63 15.91
C LEU A 109 0.37 18.70 15.62
N ALA A 110 1.51 19.30 15.23
CA ALA A 110 2.76 18.56 15.07
C ALA A 110 3.40 18.26 16.44
N ASN A 111 4.06 17.10 16.56
CA ASN A 111 4.84 16.68 17.73
C ASN A 111 4.07 16.70 19.07
N ALA A 112 2.79 16.33 19.07
CA ALA A 112 2.03 16.23 20.32
C ALA A 112 2.53 15.05 21.18
N GLU A 113 2.96 15.38 22.40
CA GLU A 113 3.24 14.41 23.44
C GLU A 113 1.93 13.79 23.93
N LEU A 114 1.89 12.45 23.97
CA LEU A 114 0.72 11.69 24.38
C LEU A 114 1.00 11.01 25.73
N SER A 115 0.51 11.63 26.81
CA SER A 115 0.68 11.14 28.18
C SER A 115 -0.57 10.45 28.69
N ASN A 116 -0.44 9.26 29.29
CA ASN A 116 -1.53 8.51 29.92
C ASN A 116 -2.78 8.37 29.03
N CYS A 117 -2.59 8.04 27.75
CA CYS A 117 -3.69 7.82 26.80
C CYS A 117 -3.88 6.33 26.52
N VAL A 118 -5.12 5.84 26.45
CA VAL A 118 -5.45 4.44 26.18
C VAL A 118 -6.44 4.32 25.03
N ASP A 119 -6.06 3.54 24.01
CA ASP A 119 -6.92 3.15 22.88
C ASP A 119 -7.73 1.90 23.21
N LEU A 120 -9.05 2.00 23.23
CA LEU A 120 -9.95 0.88 23.52
C LEU A 120 -9.91 -0.23 22.46
N GLN A 121 -9.53 0.07 21.22
CA GLN A 121 -9.33 -0.97 20.21
C GLN A 121 -8.15 -1.87 20.58
N LEU A 122 -7.05 -1.29 21.09
CA LEU A 122 -5.91 -2.07 21.59
C LEU A 122 -6.31 -2.91 22.80
N VAL A 123 -7.08 -2.35 23.72
CA VAL A 123 -7.57 -3.08 24.90
C VAL A 123 -8.41 -4.29 24.47
N TYR A 124 -9.32 -4.11 23.52
CA TYR A 124 -10.14 -5.19 22.98
C TYR A 124 -9.32 -6.24 22.24
N GLN A 125 -8.41 -5.83 21.36
CA GLN A 125 -7.52 -6.74 20.62
C GLN A 125 -6.69 -7.62 21.55
N HIS A 126 -6.18 -7.03 22.63
CA HIS A 126 -5.37 -7.74 23.62
C HIS A 126 -6.19 -8.69 24.51
N SER A 127 -7.48 -8.41 24.74
CA SER A 127 -8.33 -9.24 25.59
C SER A 127 -9.10 -10.32 24.84
N ALA A 128 -9.41 -10.13 23.55
CA ALA A 128 -10.22 -11.04 22.75
C ALA A 128 -9.39 -12.07 21.94
N ALA A 129 -8.06 -11.97 21.91
CA ALA A 129 -7.16 -12.78 21.08
C ALA A 129 -7.54 -12.78 19.57
N THR A 130 -8.27 -11.76 19.11
CA THR A 130 -8.73 -11.62 17.73
C THR A 130 -7.76 -10.76 16.92
N LYS A 131 -7.41 -11.20 15.71
CA LYS A 131 -6.62 -10.42 14.73
C LYS A 131 -7.44 -9.33 13.99
N ALA A 132 -8.63 -8.98 14.47
CA ALA A 132 -9.49 -8.01 13.81
C ALA A 132 -8.95 -6.57 14.02
N PRO A 133 -8.55 -5.85 12.96
CA PRO A 133 -7.95 -4.52 13.08
C PRO A 133 -8.97 -3.45 13.50
N HIS A 134 -10.26 -3.60 13.17
CA HIS A 134 -11.31 -2.61 13.43
C HIS A 134 -12.51 -3.23 14.15
N ALA A 135 -12.56 -3.11 15.48
CA ALA A 135 -13.74 -3.47 16.27
C ALA A 135 -14.64 -2.24 16.47
N ASP A 136 -15.95 -2.42 16.30
CA ASP A 136 -16.92 -1.34 16.54
C ASP A 136 -17.18 -1.12 18.05
N LEU A 137 -17.85 -0.01 18.39
CA LEU A 137 -18.11 0.33 19.79
C LEU A 137 -18.99 -0.70 20.51
N LEU A 138 -19.87 -1.41 19.79
CA LEU A 138 -20.74 -2.43 20.37
C LEU A 138 -19.94 -3.69 20.71
N GLN A 139 -19.06 -4.14 19.82
CA GLN A 139 -18.14 -5.25 20.06
C GLN A 139 -17.23 -4.97 21.25
N ILE A 140 -16.63 -3.78 21.29
CA ILE A 140 -15.79 -3.33 22.40
C ILE A 140 -16.58 -3.30 23.71
N ALA A 141 -17.76 -2.69 23.73
CA ALA A 141 -18.58 -2.56 24.93
C ALA A 141 -19.15 -3.88 25.43
N SER A 142 -19.46 -4.81 24.53
CA SER A 142 -19.97 -6.15 24.86
C SER A 142 -18.88 -7.03 25.49
N HIS A 143 -17.62 -6.80 25.14
CA HIS A 143 -16.50 -7.60 25.63
C HIS A 143 -15.84 -7.00 26.89
N LEU A 144 -15.70 -5.67 26.96
CA LEU A 144 -14.95 -5.01 28.03
C LEU A 144 -15.79 -4.58 29.24
N GLY A 145 -17.12 -4.63 29.16
CA GLY A 145 -17.98 -4.13 30.23
C GLY A 145 -19.25 -4.95 30.46
N PRO A 146 -20.02 -4.63 31.52
CA PRO A 146 -21.31 -5.26 31.80
C PRO A 146 -22.31 -5.04 30.66
N SER A 147 -23.32 -5.91 30.57
CA SER A 147 -24.37 -5.87 29.52
C SER A 147 -25.05 -4.50 29.36
N SER A 148 -25.10 -3.69 30.42
CA SER A 148 -25.59 -2.31 30.37
C SER A 148 -24.78 -1.38 29.45
N ASN A 149 -23.48 -1.64 29.26
CA ASN A 149 -22.63 -0.88 28.36
C ASN A 149 -22.91 -1.26 26.90
N ALA A 150 -23.08 -2.56 26.61
CA ALA A 150 -23.48 -3.05 25.29
C ALA A 150 -24.80 -2.42 24.83
N ALA A 151 -25.82 -2.38 25.71
CA ALA A 151 -27.11 -1.75 25.40
C ALA A 151 -26.98 -0.25 25.07
N ARG A 152 -26.03 0.46 25.70
CA ARG A 152 -25.74 1.88 25.41
C ARG A 152 -24.98 2.04 24.09
N ALA A 153 -23.97 1.21 23.85
CA ALA A 153 -23.23 1.19 22.59
C ALA A 153 -24.13 0.85 21.40
N GLN A 154 -25.08 -0.09 21.57
CA GLN A 154 -26.06 -0.43 20.55
C GLN A 154 -26.95 0.77 20.19
N LYS A 155 -27.39 1.55 21.18
CA LYS A 155 -28.16 2.78 20.94
C LYS A 155 -27.34 3.82 20.17
N VAL A 156 -26.06 3.98 20.50
CA VAL A 156 -25.13 4.88 19.79
C VAL A 156 -24.90 4.41 18.35
N ASN A 157 -24.64 3.13 18.12
CA ASN A 157 -24.44 2.56 16.78
C ASN A 157 -25.70 2.70 15.93
N THR A 158 -26.87 2.33 16.47
CA THR A 158 -28.16 2.44 15.77
C THR A 158 -28.47 3.88 15.37
N PHE A 159 -28.13 4.85 16.24
CA PHE A 159 -28.32 6.27 15.94
C PHE A 159 -27.33 6.74 14.86
N THR A 160 -26.05 6.37 14.97
CA THR A 160 -24.99 6.70 14.00
C THR A 160 -25.25 6.09 12.62
N GLU A 161 -25.82 4.89 12.53
CA GLU A 161 -26.19 4.26 11.25
C GLU A 161 -27.31 4.99 10.52
N LYS A 162 -28.23 5.62 11.26
CA LYS A 162 -29.36 6.37 10.68
C LYS A 162 -29.02 7.81 10.32
N LEU A 163 -27.82 8.28 10.68
CA LEU A 163 -27.37 9.65 10.46
C LEU A 163 -26.88 9.87 9.03
N LYS A 164 -27.46 10.85 8.34
CA LYS A 164 -27.01 11.29 7.01
C LYS A 164 -25.77 12.21 7.16
N PRO A 165 -24.76 12.15 6.27
CA PRO A 165 -23.57 13.00 6.34
C PRO A 165 -23.86 14.52 6.40
N GLN A 166 -24.99 14.96 5.86
CA GLN A 166 -25.45 16.35 5.89
C GLN A 166 -25.76 16.86 7.31
N ALA A 167 -26.03 15.97 8.27
CA ALA A 167 -26.31 16.34 9.66
C ALA A 167 -25.13 17.05 10.34
N TRP A 168 -23.89 16.79 9.87
CA TRP A 168 -22.67 17.43 10.38
C TRP A 168 -22.38 18.81 9.75
N LYS A 169 -23.15 19.22 8.73
CA LYS A 169 -23.03 20.53 8.08
C LYS A 169 -23.94 21.60 8.70
N SER A 170 -24.72 21.24 9.72
CA SER A 170 -25.59 22.19 10.41
C SER A 170 -24.75 23.20 11.20
N THR A 171 -25.14 24.47 11.13
CA THR A 171 -24.56 25.55 11.95
C THR A 171 -24.75 25.29 13.45
N THR A 172 -25.75 24.49 13.84
CA THR A 172 -25.95 24.01 15.21
C THR A 172 -26.35 22.54 15.25
N LEU A 173 -25.71 21.74 16.10
CA LEU A 173 -25.99 20.32 16.23
C LEU A 173 -27.29 20.09 17.01
N SER A 174 -28.07 19.08 16.60
CA SER A 174 -29.33 18.77 17.27
C SER A 174 -29.09 18.26 18.71
N PRO A 175 -30.05 18.45 19.63
CA PRO A 175 -29.93 17.91 20.99
C PRO A 175 -29.68 16.39 21.02
N GLU A 176 -30.28 15.62 20.11
CA GLU A 176 -30.10 14.17 20.00
C GLU A 176 -28.66 13.81 19.59
N LEU A 177 -28.09 14.57 18.64
CA LEU A 177 -26.69 14.44 18.23
C LEU A 177 -25.73 14.72 19.38
N LEU A 178 -25.94 15.83 20.09
CA LEU A 178 -25.15 16.19 21.26
C LEU A 178 -25.25 15.11 22.35
N LYS A 179 -26.44 14.54 22.56
CA LYS A 179 -26.64 13.44 23.51
C LYS A 179 -25.90 12.18 23.09
N ALA A 180 -25.91 11.81 21.81
CA ALA A 180 -25.22 10.64 21.29
C ALA A 180 -23.69 10.77 21.45
N LEU A 181 -23.12 11.94 21.12
CA LEU A 181 -21.70 12.22 21.30
C LEU A 181 -21.24 12.07 22.76
N VAL A 182 -22.00 12.63 23.71
CA VAL A 182 -21.71 12.46 25.15
C VAL A 182 -21.82 10.98 25.55
N GLN A 183 -22.82 10.26 25.03
CA GLN A 183 -22.98 8.83 25.33
C GLN A 183 -21.81 7.99 24.82
N THR A 184 -21.29 8.26 23.62
CA THR A 184 -20.09 7.60 23.08
C THR A 184 -18.91 7.73 24.04
N THR A 185 -18.61 8.95 24.46
CA THR A 185 -17.49 9.23 25.36
C THR A 185 -17.69 8.60 26.75
N GLN A 186 -18.93 8.57 27.26
CA GLN A 186 -19.25 7.86 28.50
C GLN A 186 -19.08 6.34 28.39
N VAL A 187 -19.41 5.74 27.23
CA VAL A 187 -19.13 4.32 26.98
C VAL A 187 -17.62 4.08 27.01
N TYR A 188 -16.80 4.97 26.44
CA TYR A 188 -15.34 4.83 26.50
C TYR A 188 -14.83 4.73 27.95
N VAL A 189 -15.19 5.70 28.79
CA VAL A 189 -14.76 5.72 30.20
C VAL A 189 -15.27 4.50 30.96
N ARG A 190 -16.50 4.04 30.68
CA ARG A 190 -17.07 2.85 31.34
C ARG A 190 -16.38 1.56 30.94
N CYS A 191 -16.07 1.37 29.66
CA CYS A 191 -15.32 0.20 29.18
C CYS A 191 -13.91 0.17 29.77
N TYR A 192 -13.24 1.33 29.83
CA TYR A 192 -11.95 1.44 30.48
C TYR A 192 -12.02 1.08 31.97
N ARG A 193 -12.93 1.72 32.72
CA ARG A 193 -13.10 1.50 34.16
C ARG A 193 -13.47 0.07 34.51
N ALA A 194 -14.28 -0.58 33.68
CA ALA A 194 -14.65 -1.98 33.88
C ALA A 194 -13.43 -2.91 33.81
N LYS A 195 -12.37 -2.54 33.07
CA LYS A 195 -11.16 -3.35 32.92
C LYS A 195 -10.01 -2.93 33.86
N PHE A 196 -9.82 -1.63 34.08
CA PHE A 196 -8.64 -1.07 34.75
C PHE A 196 -8.96 -0.19 35.97
N GLY A 197 -10.23 0.04 36.29
CA GLY A 197 -10.60 0.98 37.35
C GLY A 197 -10.25 2.43 36.99
N ASP A 198 -9.79 3.21 37.97
CA ASP A 198 -9.35 4.60 37.79
C ASP A 198 -7.83 4.75 37.64
N ASP A 199 -7.08 3.63 37.66
CA ASP A 199 -5.62 3.65 37.60
C ASP A 199 -5.11 3.55 36.15
N PRO A 200 -4.08 4.34 35.78
CA PRO A 200 -3.50 4.29 34.44
C PRO A 200 -2.83 2.94 34.19
N SER A 201 -3.35 2.19 33.21
CA SER A 201 -2.63 1.04 32.64
C SER A 201 -1.39 1.51 31.88
N VAL A 202 -0.23 1.53 32.55
CA VAL A 202 1.07 1.94 31.99
C VAL A 202 1.39 1.16 30.71
N ARG A 203 1.12 -0.14 30.69
CA ARG A 203 1.33 -0.99 29.50
C ARG A 203 0.45 -0.57 28.32
N MET A 204 -0.85 -0.36 28.56
CA MET A 204 -1.76 0.06 27.48
C MET A 204 -1.47 1.48 27.02
N ALA A 205 -1.03 2.35 27.93
CA ALA A 205 -0.61 3.70 27.58
C ALA A 205 0.64 3.72 26.71
N ALA A 206 1.64 2.89 27.04
CA ALA A 206 2.84 2.73 26.21
C ALA A 206 2.51 2.18 24.81
N MET A 207 1.66 1.13 24.72
CA MET A 207 1.22 0.58 23.43
C MET A 207 0.40 1.59 22.61
N THR A 208 -0.45 2.38 23.27
CA THR A 208 -1.23 3.45 22.62
C THR A 208 -0.31 4.54 22.09
N ASN A 209 0.71 4.95 22.86
CA ASN A 209 1.71 5.92 22.44
C ASN A 209 2.55 5.39 21.26
N GLN A 210 2.96 4.12 21.29
CA GLN A 210 3.64 3.49 20.15
C GLN A 210 2.77 3.51 18.89
N ARG A 211 1.48 3.19 19.03
CA ARG A 211 0.52 3.21 17.92
C ARG A 211 0.29 4.62 17.37
N TRP A 212 0.25 5.63 18.24
CA TRP A 212 0.20 7.05 17.89
C TRP A 212 1.46 7.47 17.12
N CYS A 213 2.64 7.25 17.70
CA CYS A 213 3.95 7.54 17.13
C CYS A 213 4.15 6.90 15.76
N SER A 214 3.77 5.63 15.61
CA SER A 214 3.82 4.90 14.34
C SER A 214 2.93 5.52 13.26
N ALA A 215 1.80 6.12 13.63
CA ALA A 215 0.89 6.73 12.67
C ALA A 215 1.39 8.09 12.16
N ILE A 216 2.12 8.86 12.98
CA ILE A 216 2.60 10.22 12.62
C ILE A 216 4.09 10.29 12.29
N GLY A 217 4.80 9.15 12.35
CA GLY A 217 6.24 9.06 12.05
C GLY A 217 7.17 9.68 13.11
N VAL A 218 6.70 9.89 14.35
CA VAL A 218 7.47 10.53 15.44
C VAL A 218 7.96 9.47 16.42
N ARG A 219 9.24 9.50 16.84
CA ARG A 219 9.76 8.60 17.90
C ARG A 219 9.36 9.09 19.30
N SER A 220 9.00 8.17 20.20
CA SER A 220 8.71 8.48 21.60
C SER A 220 9.99 8.72 22.41
N ASN A 221 10.07 9.85 23.12
CA ASN A 221 11.08 10.09 24.16
C ASN A 221 10.67 9.39 25.47
N GLY A 222 11.57 8.56 26.01
CA GLY A 222 11.84 8.47 27.46
C GLY A 222 10.98 7.54 28.33
N ASP A 223 11.64 6.48 28.83
CA ASP A 223 11.46 5.90 30.16
C ASP A 223 11.21 6.96 31.24
N LEU A 224 10.15 6.81 32.05
CA LEU A 224 10.01 7.40 33.39
C LEU A 224 8.79 6.76 34.11
N HIS A 225 9.03 5.73 34.94
CA HIS A 225 8.45 5.52 36.28
C HIS A 225 8.71 4.09 36.80
N ALA A 226 9.91 3.88 37.37
CA ALA A 226 10.17 2.83 38.35
C ALA A 226 10.64 3.50 39.65
N LYS A 227 9.70 4.13 40.37
CA LYS A 227 9.86 4.54 41.77
C LYS A 227 8.49 4.54 42.45
N ALA A 228 8.08 3.40 42.99
CA ALA A 228 7.15 3.28 44.12
C ALA A 228 6.98 1.79 44.47
N SER A 229 7.84 1.26 45.33
CA SER A 229 7.51 0.21 46.33
C SER A 229 8.80 -0.35 46.95
N GLU A 230 9.43 0.43 47.82
CA GLU A 230 10.36 -0.10 48.80
C GLU A 230 9.75 0.18 50.18
N GLY A 231 9.38 -0.88 50.89
CA GLY A 231 8.83 -0.75 52.24
C GLY A 231 7.95 -1.90 52.74
N MET A 232 8.43 -3.16 52.74
CA MET A 232 8.09 -4.08 53.84
C MET A 232 9.04 -5.30 53.91
N ARG A 233 9.99 -5.18 54.84
CA ARG A 233 10.58 -6.19 55.74
C ARG A 233 10.36 -7.71 55.47
N LYS A 234 11.54 -8.36 55.41
CA LYS A 234 12.04 -9.49 56.25
C LYS A 234 11.80 -10.96 55.87
N SER A 235 12.96 -11.64 55.80
CA SER A 235 13.36 -12.92 56.45
C SER A 235 12.97 -14.29 55.86
N GLY A 236 14.00 -15.16 55.79
CA GLY A 236 13.96 -16.62 55.56
C GLY A 236 14.70 -16.96 54.25
N ALA A 237 16.00 -17.26 54.19
CA ALA A 237 16.81 -18.29 54.85
C ALA A 237 16.24 -19.71 54.68
N LEU A 238 16.95 -20.53 53.89
CA LEU A 238 17.01 -22.00 53.73
C LEU A 238 17.61 -22.22 52.33
N ASP A 239 18.93 -22.36 52.16
CA ASP A 239 19.77 -23.53 52.49
C ASP A 239 19.17 -24.83 51.97
N ASP A 240 19.76 -25.36 50.89
CA ASP A 240 20.07 -26.79 50.76
C ASP A 240 21.01 -26.98 49.57
N SER A 241 22.28 -27.12 49.94
CA SER A 241 23.30 -27.77 49.14
C SER A 241 22.98 -29.25 49.01
N GLU A 242 23.06 -29.80 47.80
CA GLU A 242 23.46 -31.22 47.67
C GLU A 242 24.29 -31.49 46.42
N THR A 243 25.21 -32.41 46.64
CA THR A 243 26.52 -32.51 46.03
C THR A 243 26.55 -33.55 44.91
N LYS A 244 27.25 -33.20 43.83
CA LYS A 244 28.16 -34.03 43.00
C LYS A 244 27.94 -35.57 42.99
N ALA A 245 27.75 -36.08 41.77
CA ALA A 245 28.40 -37.32 41.33
C ALA A 245 29.05 -37.12 39.96
N LYS A 246 30.31 -37.55 39.84
CA LYS A 246 31.22 -37.35 38.70
C LYS A 246 31.71 -38.74 38.26
N VAL A 247 31.56 -39.10 36.98
CA VAL A 247 32.28 -40.21 36.33
C VAL A 247 32.63 -39.78 34.88
N PRO A 248 33.82 -40.08 34.32
CA PRO A 248 34.44 -39.28 33.26
C PRO A 248 34.45 -39.89 31.84
N ALA A 249 34.55 -38.97 30.87
CA ALA A 249 35.22 -39.01 29.56
C ALA A 249 34.80 -40.04 28.48
N SER A 250 34.27 -39.55 27.34
CA SER A 250 35.07 -39.28 26.12
C SER A 250 34.18 -38.95 24.91
N SER A 251 34.22 -37.71 24.43
CA SER A 251 33.99 -37.40 23.00
C SER A 251 34.37 -35.93 22.76
N THR A 252 35.44 -35.74 22.00
CA THR A 252 35.86 -34.45 21.44
C THR A 252 34.77 -33.88 20.54
N ASN A 253 34.01 -32.90 21.04
CA ASN A 253 33.27 -31.98 20.19
C ASN A 253 34.20 -30.81 19.83
N PRO A 254 34.25 -30.36 18.57
CA PRO A 254 34.98 -29.15 18.23
C PRO A 254 34.31 -27.99 18.94
N VAL A 255 35.09 -27.25 19.73
CA VAL A 255 34.65 -26.03 20.39
C VAL A 255 34.32 -25.02 19.29
N GLU A 256 33.02 -24.81 19.01
CA GLU A 256 32.57 -23.66 18.24
C GLU A 256 33.10 -22.40 18.96
N SER A 257 34.07 -21.72 18.35
CA SER A 257 34.57 -20.45 18.84
C SER A 257 33.42 -19.44 18.87
N THR A 258 33.00 -19.06 20.07
CA THR A 258 31.93 -18.07 20.25
C THR A 258 32.46 -16.69 19.86
N CYS A 259 31.95 -16.12 18.77
CA CYS A 259 32.17 -14.72 18.42
C CYS A 259 31.80 -13.83 19.61
N ALA A 260 32.70 -12.92 20.00
CA ALA A 260 32.42 -11.94 21.04
C ALA A 260 31.34 -10.95 20.54
N ILE A 261 30.33 -10.65 21.35
CA ILE A 261 29.24 -9.76 20.95
C ILE A 261 29.25 -8.51 21.83
N MET A 262 29.45 -7.35 21.21
CA MET A 262 29.25 -6.04 21.83
C MET A 262 27.79 -5.62 21.63
N TYR A 263 26.98 -5.88 22.65
CA TYR A 263 25.58 -5.45 22.67
C TYR A 263 25.48 -4.01 23.19
N ILE A 264 24.94 -3.12 22.35
CA ILE A 264 24.79 -1.69 22.61
C ILE A 264 23.32 -1.38 22.85
N ASP A 265 22.98 -1.28 24.13
CA ASP A 265 21.65 -1.07 24.70
C ASP A 265 21.53 0.26 25.46
N ALA A 266 22.59 1.08 25.46
CA ALA A 266 22.64 2.34 26.19
C ALA A 266 23.57 3.36 25.52
N GLU A 267 23.18 4.63 25.64
CA GLU A 267 23.91 5.78 25.09
C GLU A 267 25.40 5.87 25.44
N PRO A 268 25.83 5.65 26.70
CA PRO A 268 27.24 5.75 27.05
C PRO A 268 28.10 4.67 26.37
N ARG A 269 27.52 3.47 26.13
CA ARG A 269 28.21 2.38 25.44
C ARG A 269 28.37 2.70 23.96
N LEU A 270 27.34 3.27 23.33
CA LEU A 270 27.43 3.73 21.94
C LEU A 270 28.49 4.83 21.82
N GLN A 271 28.46 5.84 22.69
CA GLN A 271 29.45 6.92 22.67
C GLN A 271 30.87 6.39 22.83
N SER A 272 31.11 5.51 23.81
CA SER A 272 32.44 4.91 24.01
C SER A 272 32.91 4.09 22.82
N LEU A 273 32.00 3.44 22.07
CA LEU A 273 32.35 2.71 20.87
C LEU A 273 32.73 3.67 19.73
N LEU A 274 31.93 4.71 19.51
CA LEU A 274 32.16 5.71 18.47
C LEU A 274 33.48 6.46 18.71
N ASP A 275 33.75 6.91 19.94
CA ASP A 275 34.99 7.63 20.29
C ASP A 275 36.25 6.78 20.02
N LYS A 276 36.16 5.47 20.25
CA LYS A 276 37.28 4.53 20.03
C LYS A 276 37.51 4.17 18.57
N ASN A 277 36.49 4.31 17.72
CA ASN A 277 36.50 3.80 16.35
C ASN A 277 36.24 4.90 15.31
N SER A 278 36.75 6.10 15.55
CA SER A 278 36.63 7.25 14.64
C SER A 278 35.18 7.51 14.22
N ASN A 279 34.26 7.49 15.18
CA ASN A 279 32.82 7.64 15.00
C ASN A 279 32.13 6.55 14.17
N LYS A 280 32.71 5.35 14.07
CA LYS A 280 32.10 4.22 13.36
C LYS A 280 31.56 3.16 14.34
N PRO A 281 30.38 2.58 14.11
CA PRO A 281 29.84 1.48 14.91
C PRO A 281 30.46 0.13 14.51
N VAL A 282 31.78 0.07 14.41
CA VAL A 282 32.57 -1.13 14.07
C VAL A 282 33.55 -1.38 15.23
N ALA A 283 33.76 -2.64 15.59
CA ALA A 283 34.63 -3.00 16.70
C ALA A 283 35.99 -3.60 16.30
N SER A 284 36.25 -3.81 15.00
CA SER A 284 37.53 -4.29 14.47
C SER A 284 38.06 -3.39 13.34
N GLN A 285 39.35 -3.51 13.01
CA GLN A 285 39.98 -2.85 11.86
C GLN A 285 39.75 -3.63 10.54
N ALA A 286 38.65 -4.39 10.45
CA ALA A 286 38.37 -5.19 9.26
C ALA A 286 38.13 -4.28 8.04
N THR A 287 38.69 -4.69 6.90
CA THR A 287 38.51 -4.03 5.60
C THR A 287 37.17 -4.39 4.95
N THR A 288 36.49 -5.43 5.44
CA THR A 288 35.16 -5.84 4.97
C THR A 288 34.28 -6.18 6.16
N VAL A 289 33.10 -5.57 6.21
CA VAL A 289 32.10 -5.79 7.25
C VAL A 289 30.74 -6.06 6.63
N GLY A 290 30.00 -6.98 7.22
CA GLY A 290 28.59 -7.18 6.93
C GLY A 290 27.74 -6.29 7.83
N VAL A 291 26.73 -5.67 7.25
CA VAL A 291 25.77 -4.80 7.93
C VAL A 291 24.37 -5.40 7.75
N HIS A 292 23.79 -5.89 8.85
CA HIS A 292 22.49 -6.53 8.87
C HIS A 292 21.45 -5.61 9.54
N PHE A 293 20.40 -5.29 8.79
CA PHE A 293 19.26 -4.47 9.21
C PHE A 293 18.08 -5.37 9.60
N HIS A 294 17.76 -5.45 10.89
CA HIS A 294 16.74 -6.38 11.38
C HIS A 294 15.37 -5.71 11.57
N PHE A 295 14.35 -6.21 10.88
CA PHE A 295 12.95 -5.75 11.00
C PHE A 295 12.11 -6.69 11.88
N ALA A 296 11.28 -6.14 12.77
CA ALA A 296 10.33 -6.94 13.55
C ALA A 296 9.12 -7.37 12.69
N GLY A 297 8.87 -8.68 12.56
CA GLY A 297 7.61 -9.20 11.99
C GLY A 297 7.66 -10.11 10.74
N GLN A 298 8.75 -10.82 10.43
CA GLN A 298 8.82 -11.61 9.18
C GLN A 298 8.33 -13.08 9.29
N SER A 299 7.06 -13.37 9.02
CA SER A 299 6.68 -14.76 8.69
C SER A 299 7.19 -15.15 7.30
N ASN A 300 8.04 -16.18 7.24
CA ASN A 300 8.64 -16.79 6.04
C ASN A 300 7.65 -17.49 5.07
N SER A 301 6.39 -17.09 5.03
CA SER A 301 5.49 -17.53 3.96
C SER A 301 5.63 -16.55 2.80
N GLY A 302 6.01 -17.04 1.62
CA GLY A 302 6.14 -16.28 0.36
C GLY A 302 4.82 -15.71 -0.17
N ALA A 303 4.08 -15.02 0.68
CA ALA A 303 3.07 -14.04 0.33
C ALA A 303 3.69 -12.69 0.67
N GLU A 304 3.98 -11.90 -0.35
CA GLU A 304 4.62 -10.60 -0.22
C GLU A 304 3.79 -9.66 0.67
N LEU A 305 4.39 -9.40 1.84
CA LEU A 305 4.60 -8.11 2.50
C LEU A 305 3.39 -7.18 2.67
N ASP A 306 2.92 -7.11 3.92
CA ASP A 306 2.21 -5.98 4.50
C ASP A 306 3.28 -5.03 5.12
N ASP A 307 3.47 -3.85 4.53
CA ASP A 307 4.63 -2.95 4.69
C ASP A 307 4.62 -2.06 5.94
N GLY A 308 4.86 -2.67 7.10
CA GLY A 308 4.96 -1.93 8.37
C GLY A 308 6.08 -2.37 9.31
N GLY A 309 7.03 -3.17 8.86
CA GLY A 309 8.11 -3.67 9.71
C GLY A 309 8.94 -2.53 10.31
N CYS A 310 9.00 -2.42 11.64
CA CYS A 310 9.89 -1.48 12.31
C CYS A 310 11.30 -2.09 12.36
N MET A 311 12.32 -1.39 11.87
CA MET A 311 13.70 -1.83 12.11
C MET A 311 14.03 -1.67 13.60
N VAL A 312 14.44 -2.77 14.23
CA VAL A 312 14.64 -2.86 15.68
C VAL A 312 16.11 -2.98 16.07
N ALA A 313 16.97 -3.49 15.17
CA ALA A 313 18.40 -3.57 15.40
C ALA A 313 19.23 -3.43 14.13
N ILE A 314 20.46 -2.96 14.30
CA ILE A 314 21.50 -2.95 13.27
C ILE A 314 22.70 -3.72 13.80
N THR A 315 23.19 -4.68 13.03
CA THR A 315 24.34 -5.49 13.42
C THR A 315 25.48 -5.31 12.43
N VAL A 316 26.68 -5.07 12.94
CA VAL A 316 27.90 -4.93 12.13
C VAL A 316 28.93 -5.95 12.59
N ALA A 317 29.43 -6.76 11.68
CA ALA A 317 30.41 -7.80 11.99
C ALA A 317 31.36 -8.04 10.80
N SER A 318 32.61 -8.41 11.06
CA SER A 318 33.54 -8.80 10.00
C SER A 318 33.36 -10.27 9.59
N ALA A 319 34.05 -10.70 8.53
CA ALA A 319 34.05 -12.12 8.14
C ALA A 319 34.80 -13.02 9.16
N ALA A 320 35.70 -12.45 9.97
CA ALA A 320 36.53 -13.19 10.91
C ALA A 320 35.73 -13.59 12.18
N PRO A 321 35.63 -14.89 12.53
CA PRO A 321 34.89 -15.33 13.72
C PRO A 321 35.47 -14.81 15.05
N SER A 322 36.76 -14.45 15.05
CA SER A 322 37.49 -13.88 16.19
C SER A 322 37.12 -12.43 16.48
N ASP A 323 36.59 -11.71 15.50
CA ASP A 323 36.28 -10.30 15.65
C ASP A 323 34.95 -10.11 16.38
N PRO A 324 34.86 -9.09 17.24
CA PRO A 324 33.63 -8.78 17.94
C PRO A 324 32.56 -8.24 16.99
N ALA A 325 31.34 -8.78 17.08
CA ALA A 325 30.17 -8.23 16.40
C ALA A 325 29.53 -7.12 17.24
N VAL A 326 29.14 -6.00 16.61
CA VAL A 326 28.42 -4.90 17.24
C VAL A 326 26.93 -5.05 16.95
N VAL A 327 26.10 -5.13 17.99
CA VAL A 327 24.63 -5.15 17.86
C VAL A 327 24.06 -3.87 18.48
N LEU A 328 23.52 -2.99 17.65
CA LEU A 328 22.85 -1.76 18.04
C LEU A 328 21.36 -2.02 18.19
N GLN A 329 20.79 -1.75 19.36
CA GLN A 329 19.36 -1.84 19.59
C GLN A 329 18.70 -0.46 19.47
N LEU A 330 17.87 -0.27 18.45
CA LEU A 330 17.47 1.08 17.99
C LEU A 330 16.44 1.79 18.86
N ASP A 331 15.61 1.07 19.61
CA ASP A 331 14.61 1.64 20.51
C ASP A 331 15.20 2.21 21.81
N LEU A 332 16.46 1.87 22.11
CA LEU A 332 17.20 2.34 23.29
C LEU A 332 18.24 3.42 22.97
N LEU A 333 18.35 3.80 21.70
CA LEU A 333 19.39 4.69 21.19
C LEU A 333 18.78 5.90 20.48
N SER A 334 19.43 7.03 20.65
CA SER A 334 19.10 8.31 20.05
C SER A 334 19.35 8.27 18.55
N ASN A 335 18.38 8.80 17.83
CA ASN A 335 18.35 8.93 16.38
C ASN A 335 19.66 9.52 15.86
N ASN A 336 20.07 10.64 16.43
CA ASN A 336 21.15 11.47 15.93
C ASN A 336 22.49 10.74 15.99
N ARG A 337 22.75 9.98 17.06
CA ARG A 337 24.02 9.26 17.23
C ARG A 337 24.11 8.04 16.34
N VAL A 338 23.03 7.28 16.23
CA VAL A 338 22.95 6.15 15.29
C VAL A 338 23.13 6.66 13.85
N VAL A 339 22.41 7.72 13.46
CA VAL A 339 22.53 8.32 12.12
C VAL A 339 23.94 8.85 11.87
N SER A 340 24.55 9.54 12.83
CA SER A 340 25.92 10.04 12.70
C SER A 340 26.91 8.89 12.49
N GLY A 341 26.82 7.84 13.31
CA GLY A 341 27.75 6.69 13.22
C GLY A 341 27.58 5.92 11.91
N LEU A 342 26.35 5.72 11.46
CA LEU A 342 26.07 5.07 10.17
C LEU A 342 26.54 5.94 9.00
N LYS A 343 26.32 7.25 9.04
CA LYS A 343 26.80 8.17 8.00
C LYS A 343 28.31 8.08 7.85
N THR A 344 29.05 8.08 8.96
CA THR A 344 30.52 7.92 8.94
C THR A 344 30.93 6.55 8.41
N LEU A 345 30.24 5.46 8.77
CA LEU A 345 30.55 4.12 8.27
C LEU A 345 30.31 3.99 6.76
N LEU A 346 29.16 4.45 6.27
CA LEU A 346 28.77 4.34 4.87
C LEU A 346 29.70 5.15 3.96
N ALA A 347 30.18 6.31 4.42
CA ALA A 347 31.12 7.16 3.70
C ALA A 347 32.60 6.68 3.76
N ASP A 348 32.94 5.71 4.62
CA ASP A 348 34.34 5.31 4.82
C ASP A 348 34.91 4.53 3.61
N PRO A 349 35.91 5.05 2.87
CA PRO A 349 36.51 4.34 1.74
C PRO A 349 37.37 3.15 2.17
N ALA A 350 37.86 3.10 3.42
CA ALA A 350 38.73 2.01 3.89
C ALA A 350 37.97 0.71 4.19
N ILE A 351 36.63 0.76 4.22
CA ILE A 351 35.79 -0.37 4.61
C ILE A 351 34.79 -0.66 3.50
N VAL A 352 34.73 -1.92 3.07
CA VAL A 352 33.66 -2.46 2.24
C VAL A 352 32.48 -2.86 3.13
N LYS A 353 31.30 -2.28 2.88
CA LYS A 353 30.07 -2.55 3.64
C LYS A 353 29.16 -3.46 2.84
N VAL A 354 28.99 -4.68 3.29
CA VAL A 354 28.18 -5.70 2.61
C VAL A 354 26.83 -5.83 3.30
N MET A 355 25.76 -5.69 2.54
CA MET A 355 24.37 -5.65 2.96
C MET A 355 23.56 -6.62 2.12
N HIS A 356 22.32 -6.88 2.51
CA HIS A 356 21.36 -7.65 1.71
C HIS A 356 20.01 -6.93 1.74
N SER A 357 19.35 -6.83 0.58
CA SER A 357 18.01 -6.25 0.45
C SER A 357 17.96 -4.79 0.95
N VAL A 358 18.96 -3.99 0.53
CA VAL A 358 19.22 -2.65 1.08
C VAL A 358 18.07 -1.67 0.84
N HIS A 359 17.25 -1.87 -0.18
CA HIS A 359 16.13 -1.00 -0.53
C HIS A 359 15.19 -0.76 0.68
N ARG A 360 14.86 -1.81 1.44
CA ARG A 360 14.02 -1.67 2.65
C ARG A 360 14.70 -0.84 3.74
N ALA A 361 16.00 -1.08 3.96
CA ALA A 361 16.79 -0.37 4.95
C ALA A 361 17.00 1.10 4.56
N ALA A 362 17.24 1.38 3.28
CA ALA A 362 17.47 2.72 2.75
C ALA A 362 16.28 3.65 3.01
N PHE A 363 15.06 3.22 2.66
CA PHE A 363 13.84 3.98 2.93
C PHE A 363 13.63 4.21 4.42
N TRP A 364 13.76 3.17 5.23
CA TRP A 364 13.56 3.29 6.67
C TRP A 364 14.60 4.24 7.29
N LEU A 365 15.88 4.13 6.92
CA LEU A 365 16.95 4.99 7.40
C LEU A 365 16.74 6.44 6.97
N HIS A 366 16.23 6.68 5.76
CA HIS A 366 15.85 8.01 5.30
C HIS A 366 14.77 8.63 6.20
N GLN A 367 13.71 7.87 6.55
CA GLN A 367 12.69 8.30 7.51
C GLN A 367 13.25 8.45 8.94
N TYR A 368 14.24 7.63 9.30
CA TYR A 368 14.92 7.63 10.60
C TYR A 368 15.85 8.84 10.80
N GLY A 369 16.18 9.58 9.74
CA GLY A 369 16.97 10.82 9.75
C GLY A 369 18.21 10.82 8.85
N LEU A 370 18.53 9.71 8.18
CA LEU A 370 19.69 9.58 7.29
C LEU A 370 19.31 9.97 5.85
N ARG A 371 19.10 11.28 5.60
CA ARG A 371 18.66 11.78 4.28
C ARG A 371 19.80 11.90 3.25
N ASP A 372 20.98 12.30 3.70
CA ASP A 372 22.15 12.53 2.86
C ASP A 372 23.22 11.47 3.14
N ALA A 373 22.93 10.22 2.77
CA ALA A 373 23.88 9.10 2.89
C ALA A 373 24.86 9.12 1.70
N GLU A 374 26.16 9.20 1.99
CA GLU A 374 27.20 8.98 0.99
C GLU A 374 27.57 7.50 1.01
N LEU A 375 27.35 6.81 -0.11
CA LEU A 375 27.59 5.38 -0.24
C LEU A 375 28.92 5.13 -0.94
N VAL A 376 29.97 4.90 -0.15
CA VAL A 376 31.30 4.53 -0.66
C VAL A 376 31.53 3.06 -0.35
N ASN A 377 32.01 2.27 -1.31
CA ASN A 377 32.31 0.83 -1.12
C ASN A 377 31.18 0.03 -0.44
N CYS A 378 29.93 0.36 -0.78
CA CYS A 378 28.74 -0.33 -0.28
C CYS A 378 28.29 -1.39 -1.30
N VAL A 379 27.85 -2.54 -0.82
CA VAL A 379 27.46 -3.69 -1.66
C VAL A 379 26.17 -4.30 -1.14
N ASP A 380 25.11 -4.37 -1.95
CA ASP A 380 23.95 -5.23 -1.73
C ASP A 380 24.15 -6.60 -2.40
N LEU A 381 24.31 -7.66 -1.62
CA LEU A 381 24.49 -9.02 -2.13
C LEU A 381 23.34 -9.50 -3.02
N GLN A 382 22.12 -9.00 -2.79
CA GLN A 382 20.98 -9.34 -3.63
C GLN A 382 21.22 -8.83 -5.06
N LEU A 383 21.52 -7.54 -5.24
CA LEU A 383 21.84 -6.98 -6.55
C LEU A 383 23.04 -7.66 -7.19
N LEU A 384 24.06 -7.99 -6.40
CA LEU A 384 25.30 -8.58 -6.91
C LEU A 384 24.99 -9.94 -7.54
N TYR A 385 24.18 -10.75 -6.85
CA TYR A 385 23.74 -12.06 -7.34
C TYR A 385 22.86 -11.93 -8.59
N GLU A 386 21.82 -11.09 -8.54
CA GLU A 386 20.88 -10.88 -9.65
C GLU A 386 21.60 -10.37 -10.91
N HIS A 387 22.68 -9.59 -10.76
CA HIS A 387 23.45 -9.09 -11.90
C HIS A 387 24.48 -10.08 -12.45
N SER A 388 25.20 -10.79 -11.58
CA SER A 388 26.40 -11.56 -11.97
C SER A 388 26.21 -13.07 -12.04
N VAL A 389 25.12 -13.61 -11.47
CA VAL A 389 24.90 -15.07 -11.37
C VAL A 389 23.66 -15.50 -12.12
N ASP A 390 22.49 -15.04 -11.66
CA ASP A 390 21.22 -15.36 -12.30
C ASP A 390 20.44 -14.09 -12.56
N THR A 391 20.59 -13.71 -13.82
CA THR A 391 20.01 -12.56 -14.45
C THR A 391 18.46 -12.62 -14.47
N THR A 392 17.87 -13.82 -14.42
CA THR A 392 16.42 -14.02 -14.41
C THR A 392 15.81 -13.99 -13.00
N GLU A 393 16.64 -13.95 -11.96
CA GLU A 393 16.17 -13.96 -10.59
C GLU A 393 15.85 -12.56 -10.08
N LEU A 394 14.68 -12.43 -9.44
CA LEU A 394 14.28 -11.26 -8.66
C LEU A 394 14.11 -11.66 -7.19
N HIS A 395 14.60 -10.83 -6.27
CA HIS A 395 14.56 -11.07 -4.83
C HIS A 395 15.42 -12.23 -4.35
N ALA A 396 16.65 -12.34 -4.85
CA ALA A 396 17.58 -13.37 -4.42
C ALA A 396 17.76 -13.41 -2.89
N ASP A 397 17.39 -14.55 -2.29
CA ASP A 397 17.47 -14.73 -0.85
C ASP A 397 18.88 -15.13 -0.41
N MET A 398 19.17 -14.97 0.88
CA MET A 398 20.47 -15.32 1.44
C MET A 398 20.79 -16.82 1.38
N LEU A 399 19.79 -17.70 1.22
CA LEU A 399 20.02 -19.13 1.06
C LEU A 399 20.66 -19.43 -0.29
N LYS A 400 20.10 -18.85 -1.36
CA LYS A 400 20.62 -19.00 -2.73
C LYS A 400 21.99 -18.37 -2.88
N ILE A 401 22.17 -17.15 -2.37
CA ILE A 401 23.47 -16.46 -2.38
C ILE A 401 24.52 -17.29 -1.66
N ALA A 402 24.22 -17.80 -0.45
CA ALA A 402 25.18 -18.62 0.29
C ALA A 402 25.45 -19.96 -0.41
N ALA A 403 24.45 -20.61 -1.02
CA ALA A 403 24.66 -21.85 -1.77
C ALA A 403 25.60 -21.65 -2.96
N HIS A 404 25.53 -20.50 -3.63
CA HIS A 404 26.43 -20.15 -4.73
C HIS A 404 27.87 -19.89 -4.26
N CYS A 405 28.06 -19.18 -3.14
CA CYS A 405 29.39 -18.90 -2.59
C CYS A 405 30.07 -20.15 -1.99
N PHE A 406 29.31 -21.14 -1.50
CA PHE A 406 29.85 -22.28 -0.74
C PHE A 406 29.44 -23.66 -1.30
N PRO A 407 29.73 -24.00 -2.57
CA PRO A 407 29.22 -25.21 -3.21
C PRO A 407 29.78 -26.53 -2.65
N GLU A 408 31.01 -26.55 -2.10
CA GLU A 408 31.72 -27.78 -1.70
C GLU A 408 31.67 -28.13 -0.20
N THR A 409 31.08 -27.28 0.64
CA THR A 409 30.93 -27.60 2.08
C THR A 409 29.73 -28.52 2.30
N ASN A 410 29.61 -29.17 3.45
CA ASN A 410 28.46 -30.05 3.78
C ASN A 410 27.19 -29.20 4.01
N VAL A 411 26.69 -28.60 2.93
CA VAL A 411 25.70 -27.52 2.86
C VAL A 411 24.41 -27.89 3.59
N ALA A 412 24.08 -29.19 3.69
CA ALA A 412 22.92 -29.68 4.43
C ALA A 412 22.93 -29.27 5.92
N GLN A 413 24.09 -29.25 6.61
CA GLN A 413 24.14 -28.84 8.03
C GLN A 413 24.05 -27.31 8.20
N SER A 414 24.72 -26.54 7.33
CA SER A 414 24.67 -25.07 7.34
C SER A 414 23.29 -24.55 6.93
N MET A 415 22.67 -25.10 5.86
CA MET A 415 21.32 -24.74 5.43
C MET A 415 20.25 -25.20 6.43
N HIS A 416 20.38 -26.37 7.06
CA HIS A 416 19.42 -26.81 8.08
C HIS A 416 19.52 -25.94 9.34
N SER A 417 20.73 -25.56 9.75
CA SER A 417 20.95 -24.57 10.81
C SER A 417 20.45 -23.17 10.43
N PHE A 418 20.55 -22.77 9.16
CA PHE A 418 20.09 -21.46 8.69
C PHE A 418 18.57 -21.40 8.62
N LYS A 419 17.91 -22.45 8.09
CA LYS A 419 16.46 -22.59 7.99
C LYS A 419 15.77 -22.67 9.37
N THR A 420 16.46 -23.19 10.39
CA THR A 420 15.98 -23.19 11.78
C THR A 420 16.21 -21.86 12.51
N LYS A 421 17.26 -21.10 12.13
CA LYS A 421 17.62 -19.79 12.75
C LYS A 421 16.91 -18.58 12.14
N LEU A 422 16.35 -18.70 10.94
CA LEU A 422 15.57 -17.66 10.24
C LEU A 422 14.07 -17.62 10.59
N LYS A 423 13.61 -18.38 11.60
CA LYS A 423 12.22 -18.19 12.05
C LYS A 423 12.04 -16.73 12.49
N PRO A 424 10.93 -16.05 12.12
CA PRO A 424 10.59 -14.75 12.69
C PRO A 424 10.83 -14.78 14.18
N VAL A 425 11.70 -13.91 14.64
CA VAL A 425 11.84 -13.66 16.06
C VAL A 425 10.53 -13.01 16.49
N GLU A 426 9.76 -13.71 17.33
CA GLU A 426 8.47 -13.20 17.80
C GLU A 426 8.66 -11.81 18.42
N PRO A 427 7.70 -10.89 18.25
CA PRO A 427 7.78 -9.55 18.85
C PRO A 427 8.07 -9.59 20.36
N GLU A 428 7.64 -10.64 21.07
CA GLU A 428 7.93 -10.85 22.49
C GLU A 428 9.41 -11.02 22.81
N ALA A 429 10.21 -11.61 21.92
CA ALA A 429 11.64 -11.79 22.15
C ALA A 429 12.41 -10.46 22.16
N TRP A 430 11.88 -9.44 21.48
CA TRP A 430 12.40 -8.06 21.50
C TRP A 430 11.98 -7.27 22.74
N SER A 431 11.03 -7.77 23.55
CA SER A 431 10.61 -7.13 24.81
C SER A 431 11.52 -7.47 26.00
N ARG A 432 12.38 -8.49 25.87
CA ARG A 432 13.31 -8.89 26.94
C ARG A 432 14.49 -7.89 27.05
N ARG A 433 14.92 -7.64 28.29
CA ARG A 433 16.10 -6.82 28.60
C ARG A 433 16.96 -7.55 29.64
N PRO A 434 18.23 -7.91 29.32
CA PRO A 434 18.88 -7.81 28.00
C PRO A 434 18.26 -8.77 26.97
N LEU A 435 18.54 -8.55 25.68
CA LEU A 435 18.15 -9.49 24.63
C LEU A 435 18.74 -10.89 24.88
N ALA A 436 17.99 -11.94 24.52
CA ALA A 436 18.43 -13.31 24.73
C ALA A 436 19.71 -13.61 23.93
N THR A 437 20.68 -14.28 24.54
CA THR A 437 21.96 -14.63 23.90
C THR A 437 21.79 -15.35 22.55
N PRO A 438 20.84 -16.29 22.36
CA PRO A 438 20.65 -16.93 21.06
C PRO A 438 20.23 -15.95 19.95
N LEU A 439 19.46 -14.91 20.29
CA LEU A 439 19.04 -13.87 19.36
C LEU A 439 20.23 -13.01 18.94
N LEU A 440 21.03 -12.55 19.90
CA LEU A 440 22.25 -11.78 19.64
C LEU A 440 23.24 -12.57 18.76
N GLN A 441 23.41 -13.86 19.04
CA GLN A 441 24.25 -14.74 18.21
C GLN A 441 23.71 -14.91 16.79
N THR A 442 22.39 -14.96 16.63
CA THR A 442 21.77 -15.07 15.30
C THR A 442 22.02 -13.80 14.50
N LEU A 443 21.80 -12.62 15.09
CA LEU A 443 22.07 -11.33 14.46
C LEU A 443 23.54 -11.17 14.03
N ALA A 444 24.47 -11.51 14.94
CA ALA A 444 25.90 -11.48 14.66
C ALA A 444 26.27 -12.43 13.50
N ARG A 445 25.80 -13.67 13.55
CA ARG A 445 26.07 -14.69 12.52
C ARG A 445 25.53 -14.27 11.14
N THR A 446 24.38 -13.61 11.07
CA THR A 446 23.84 -13.10 9.80
C THR A 446 24.72 -12.01 9.20
N ALA A 447 25.16 -11.03 10.00
CA ALA A 447 26.09 -10.00 9.52
C ALA A 447 27.44 -10.60 9.08
N GLN A 448 27.99 -11.55 9.85
CA GLN A 448 29.21 -12.26 9.46
C GLN A 448 29.04 -13.03 8.15
N LEU A 449 27.88 -13.65 7.93
CA LEU A 449 27.57 -14.36 6.70
C LEU A 449 27.62 -13.43 5.49
N TYR A 450 27.12 -12.19 5.61
CA TYR A 450 27.18 -11.23 4.51
C TYR A 450 28.63 -10.96 4.10
N ALA A 451 29.48 -10.64 5.07
CA ALA A 451 30.91 -10.41 4.83
C ALA A 451 31.60 -11.63 4.20
N LYS A 452 31.29 -12.85 4.69
CA LYS A 452 31.85 -14.10 4.17
C LYS A 452 31.39 -14.40 2.74
N CYS A 453 30.10 -14.25 2.44
CA CYS A 453 29.57 -14.49 1.10
C CYS A 453 30.23 -13.57 0.08
N PHE A 454 30.48 -12.31 0.44
CA PHE A 454 31.18 -11.38 -0.43
C PHE A 454 32.64 -11.75 -0.66
N ALA A 455 33.37 -12.14 0.40
CA ALA A 455 34.78 -12.54 0.28
C ALA A 455 34.97 -13.80 -0.60
N GLU A 456 34.00 -14.71 -0.55
CA GLU A 456 34.02 -16.00 -1.26
C GLU A 456 33.21 -15.96 -2.56
N PHE A 457 32.71 -14.78 -2.93
CA PHE A 457 31.96 -14.61 -4.18
C PHE A 457 32.91 -14.85 -5.35
N PRO A 458 32.64 -15.76 -6.31
CA PRO A 458 33.62 -16.21 -7.30
C PRO A 458 34.27 -15.07 -8.12
N ALA A 459 33.49 -14.04 -8.49
CA ALA A 459 34.00 -12.87 -9.20
C ALA A 459 34.97 -12.00 -8.36
N VAL A 460 34.88 -12.08 -7.03
CA VAL A 460 35.71 -11.35 -6.06
C VAL A 460 36.92 -12.20 -5.63
N ALA A 461 36.72 -13.51 -5.48
CA ALA A 461 37.74 -14.48 -5.11
C ALA A 461 38.80 -14.68 -6.22
N ALA A 462 38.41 -14.52 -7.49
CA ALA A 462 39.33 -14.66 -8.63
C ALA A 462 40.31 -13.49 -8.79
N SER A 463 39.97 -12.28 -8.33
CA SER A 463 40.76 -11.05 -8.50
C SER A 463 41.49 -10.58 -7.23
N GLY A 464 41.26 -11.20 -6.07
CA GLY A 464 41.92 -10.85 -4.79
C GLY A 464 41.50 -9.51 -4.17
N SER A 465 40.82 -8.67 -4.96
CA SER A 465 40.01 -7.52 -4.57
C SER A 465 38.92 -7.37 -5.63
N LEU A 466 37.77 -6.80 -5.26
CA LEU A 466 37.04 -6.01 -6.26
C LEU A 466 37.94 -4.79 -6.50
N ASP A 467 38.87 -4.87 -7.44
CA ASP A 467 39.60 -3.69 -7.86
C ASP A 467 38.60 -2.79 -8.58
N LEU A 468 37.95 -1.93 -7.80
CA LEU A 468 37.06 -0.87 -8.26
C LEU A 468 37.80 0.15 -9.16
N SER A 469 39.12 -0.01 -9.34
CA SER A 469 39.99 0.88 -10.11
C SER A 469 40.74 0.23 -11.29
N ASP A 470 40.50 -1.05 -11.64
CA ASP A 470 41.08 -1.67 -12.86
C ASP A 470 40.09 -1.73 -14.04
N THR A 471 40.60 -1.57 -15.26
CA THR A 471 39.97 -0.80 -16.36
C THR A 471 39.32 -1.63 -17.47
N SER A 472 39.12 -2.94 -17.26
CA SER A 472 38.48 -3.84 -18.23
C SER A 472 37.08 -4.30 -17.84
N HIS A 473 36.64 -4.02 -16.60
CA HIS A 473 35.30 -4.36 -16.06
C HIS A 473 34.68 -3.21 -15.24
N GLN A 474 35.10 -1.97 -15.48
CA GLN A 474 34.74 -0.84 -14.64
C GLN A 474 33.39 -0.20 -14.98
N ILE A 475 32.77 0.38 -13.94
CA ILE A 475 31.63 1.31 -13.89
C ILE A 475 30.22 0.67 -13.96
N ALA A 476 29.80 0.08 -12.84
CA ALA A 476 28.42 -0.35 -12.63
C ALA A 476 28.01 -0.24 -11.16
N TRP A 477 28.83 -0.79 -10.27
CA TRP A 477 28.38 -1.11 -8.92
C TRP A 477 28.05 0.09 -8.02
N PRO A 478 28.89 1.14 -7.93
CA PRO A 478 28.54 2.32 -7.15
C PRO A 478 27.28 3.02 -7.69
N LEU A 479 27.08 3.01 -9.02
CA LEU A 479 25.89 3.57 -9.68
C LEU A 479 24.65 2.74 -9.37
N MET A 480 24.73 1.40 -9.47
CA MET A 480 23.64 0.50 -9.10
C MET A 480 23.23 0.68 -7.63
N MET A 481 24.20 0.77 -6.72
CA MET A 481 23.93 0.96 -5.29
C MET A 481 23.34 2.33 -4.97
N ALA A 482 23.85 3.40 -5.60
CA ALA A 482 23.29 4.74 -5.48
C ALA A 482 21.86 4.79 -6.03
N ALA A 483 21.62 4.20 -7.21
CA ALA A 483 20.30 4.07 -7.80
C ALA A 483 19.37 3.28 -6.87
N ARG A 484 19.82 2.17 -6.28
CA ARG A 484 19.01 1.34 -5.37
C ARG A 484 18.58 2.11 -4.16
N TRP A 485 19.50 2.87 -3.58
CA TRP A 485 19.21 3.71 -2.42
C TRP A 485 18.23 4.83 -2.78
N HIS A 486 18.44 5.49 -3.91
CA HIS A 486 17.57 6.56 -4.39
C HIS A 486 16.16 6.06 -4.72
N ASN A 487 16.06 5.03 -5.55
CA ASN A 487 14.80 4.40 -5.94
C ASN A 487 14.05 3.84 -4.73
N ALA A 488 14.76 3.27 -3.76
CA ALA A 488 14.13 2.82 -2.53
C ALA A 488 13.47 3.95 -1.74
N VAL A 489 14.07 5.14 -1.68
CA VAL A 489 13.45 6.29 -1.01
C VAL A 489 12.19 6.74 -1.74
N LEU A 490 12.24 6.83 -3.07
CA LEU A 490 11.09 7.17 -3.91
C LEU A 490 9.97 6.13 -3.79
N ASN A 491 10.33 4.86 -3.86
CA ASN A 491 9.42 3.71 -3.85
C ASN A 491 9.09 3.23 -2.44
N CYS A 492 9.23 4.06 -1.41
CA CYS A 492 8.84 3.72 -0.04
C CYS A 492 9.41 2.39 0.50
N GLY A 493 10.62 2.03 0.06
CA GLY A 493 11.32 0.81 0.47
C GLY A 493 10.95 -0.43 -0.33
N HIS A 494 10.12 -0.31 -1.36
CA HIS A 494 9.84 -1.37 -2.33
C HIS A 494 10.93 -1.44 -3.40
N ALA A 495 11.11 -2.63 -3.98
CA ALA A 495 12.02 -2.82 -5.11
C ALA A 495 11.48 -2.10 -6.35
N ALA A 496 12.37 -1.40 -7.07
CA ALA A 496 12.08 -0.89 -8.39
C ALA A 496 12.31 -2.02 -9.41
N ILE A 497 11.35 -2.25 -10.30
CA ILE A 497 11.40 -3.34 -11.28
C ILE A 497 11.50 -2.76 -12.69
N TRP A 498 12.34 -3.38 -13.51
CA TRP A 498 12.47 -3.18 -14.94
C TRP A 498 12.17 -4.49 -15.66
N PHE A 499 11.46 -4.44 -16.79
CA PHE A 499 11.23 -5.61 -17.63
C PHE A 499 12.21 -5.56 -18.79
N ASP A 500 13.18 -6.48 -18.80
CA ASP A 500 14.30 -6.43 -19.74
C ASP A 500 13.95 -7.08 -21.09
N PRO A 501 13.83 -6.31 -22.18
CA PRO A 501 13.48 -6.87 -23.49
C PRO A 501 14.53 -7.84 -24.02
N THR A 502 15.80 -7.70 -23.61
CA THR A 502 16.89 -8.61 -24.03
C THR A 502 16.87 -9.95 -23.31
N ALA A 503 16.13 -10.03 -22.20
CA ALA A 503 15.90 -11.24 -21.44
C ALA A 503 14.41 -11.59 -21.39
N ASP A 504 13.77 -11.59 -22.56
CA ASP A 504 12.38 -12.05 -22.71
C ASP A 504 11.39 -11.30 -21.80
N ASN A 505 11.61 -10.00 -21.60
CA ASN A 505 10.83 -9.15 -20.72
C ASN A 505 10.73 -9.65 -19.26
N GLN A 506 11.68 -10.46 -18.80
CA GLN A 506 11.70 -10.92 -17.41
C GLN A 506 11.92 -9.73 -16.45
N PRO A 507 11.27 -9.74 -15.27
CA PRO A 507 11.44 -8.67 -14.29
C PRO A 507 12.82 -8.73 -13.63
N ARG A 508 13.47 -7.57 -13.51
CA ARG A 508 14.77 -7.38 -12.87
C ARG A 508 14.75 -6.18 -11.94
N SER A 509 15.69 -6.12 -10.99
CA SER A 509 15.96 -4.88 -10.25
C SER A 509 16.32 -3.76 -11.24
N LEU A 510 15.58 -2.63 -11.20
CA LEU A 510 15.75 -1.48 -12.11
C LEU A 510 17.20 -0.98 -12.15
N GLU A 511 17.91 -1.11 -11.04
CA GLU A 511 19.29 -0.67 -10.94
C GLU A 511 20.25 -1.41 -11.88
N CYS A 512 19.92 -2.63 -12.28
CA CYS A 512 20.72 -3.40 -13.24
C CYS A 512 20.77 -2.73 -14.62
N LEU A 513 19.76 -1.92 -14.96
CA LEU A 513 19.71 -1.15 -16.21
C LEU A 513 20.81 -0.08 -16.29
N ALA A 514 21.23 0.48 -15.15
CA ALA A 514 22.25 1.54 -15.10
C ALA A 514 23.64 1.09 -15.61
N VAL A 515 23.79 -0.20 -15.94
CA VAL A 515 25.04 -0.85 -16.33
C VAL A 515 25.10 -1.15 -17.82
N ASP A 516 23.98 -1.52 -18.46
CA ASP A 516 23.99 -1.98 -19.85
C ASP A 516 24.39 -0.90 -20.86
N ASP A 517 24.15 0.37 -20.52
CA ASP A 517 24.49 1.55 -21.36
C ASP A 517 26.02 1.81 -21.44
N SER A 518 26.81 1.22 -20.54
CA SER A 518 28.28 1.33 -20.55
C SER A 518 28.95 0.45 -21.61
N ARG A 519 28.21 -0.48 -22.22
CA ARG A 519 28.72 -1.37 -23.29
C ARG A 519 28.69 -0.71 -24.68
N SER A 520 27.94 0.37 -24.87
CA SER A 520 28.05 1.25 -26.05
C SER A 520 29.19 2.23 -25.82
N GLY A 521 30.37 1.96 -26.40
CA GLY A 521 31.64 2.65 -26.16
C GLY A 521 31.75 4.13 -26.58
N GLU A 522 30.73 4.95 -26.34
CA GLU A 522 30.82 6.41 -26.37
C GLU A 522 30.79 6.93 -24.92
N GLY A 523 31.62 7.94 -24.63
CA GLY A 523 31.96 8.36 -23.26
C GLY A 523 30.76 8.43 -22.31
N ALA A 524 30.93 7.88 -21.10
CA ALA A 524 29.92 7.76 -20.06
C ALA A 524 29.31 9.09 -19.62
N THR A 525 28.41 9.62 -20.44
CA THR A 525 27.20 10.29 -20.00
C THR A 525 26.14 9.22 -19.94
N VAL A 526 25.51 9.03 -18.77
CA VAL A 526 24.25 8.27 -18.63
C VAL A 526 23.35 8.77 -19.75
N SER A 527 23.22 8.04 -20.86
CA SER A 527 22.19 8.37 -21.81
C SER A 527 20.91 8.09 -21.04
N SER A 528 20.08 9.11 -20.91
CA SER A 528 18.85 9.03 -20.14
C SER A 528 17.94 8.01 -20.82
N ILE A 529 18.05 6.74 -20.44
CA ILE A 529 17.12 5.71 -20.86
C ILE A 529 15.74 6.19 -20.42
N GLU A 530 14.92 6.55 -21.40
CA GLU A 530 13.57 7.04 -21.19
C GLU A 530 12.72 5.88 -20.67
N LEU A 531 12.68 5.72 -19.34
CA LEU A 531 11.65 4.92 -18.70
C LEU A 531 10.30 5.37 -19.26
N SER A 532 9.53 4.44 -19.82
CA SER A 532 8.23 4.72 -20.40
C SER A 532 7.31 5.27 -19.30
N ARG A 533 7.20 6.59 -19.24
CA ARG A 533 6.33 7.29 -18.28
C ARG A 533 4.89 7.13 -18.72
N LEU A 534 3.99 7.13 -17.75
CA LEU A 534 2.58 7.28 -18.06
C LEU A 534 2.41 8.63 -18.78
N GLU A 535 1.79 8.61 -19.97
CA GLU A 535 1.58 9.83 -20.74
C GLU A 535 0.09 10.00 -21.00
N LEU A 536 -0.47 11.14 -20.57
CA LEU A 536 -1.85 11.47 -20.84
C LEU A 536 -1.97 12.12 -22.23
N GLN A 537 -2.58 11.40 -23.18
CA GLN A 537 -2.85 11.90 -24.51
C GLN A 537 -4.30 12.35 -24.66
N CYS A 538 -4.46 13.58 -25.16
CA CYS A 538 -5.75 14.19 -25.41
C CYS A 538 -5.59 15.34 -26.42
N ASP A 539 -6.03 15.15 -27.65
CA ASP A 539 -6.09 16.20 -28.66
C ASP A 539 -7.49 16.85 -28.66
N LEU A 540 -7.60 18.01 -27.99
CA LEU A 540 -8.89 18.70 -27.79
C LEU A 540 -9.32 19.52 -29.00
N GLU A 541 -8.38 19.88 -29.85
CA GLU A 541 -8.57 20.82 -30.96
C GLU A 541 -9.72 20.40 -31.88
N PRO A 542 -9.81 19.15 -32.38
CA PRO A 542 -10.92 18.72 -33.22
C PRO A 542 -12.30 18.83 -32.57
N LEU A 543 -12.38 18.68 -31.24
CA LEU A 543 -13.65 18.85 -30.51
C LEU A 543 -14.04 20.31 -30.38
N LEU A 544 -13.06 21.17 -30.09
CA LEU A 544 -13.29 22.60 -29.90
C LEU A 544 -13.58 23.32 -31.22
N GLU A 545 -13.05 22.83 -32.33
CA GLU A 545 -13.34 23.35 -33.68
C GLU A 545 -14.80 23.14 -34.12
N LEU A 546 -15.51 22.21 -33.50
CA LEU A 546 -16.95 22.04 -33.73
C LEU A 546 -17.79 23.14 -33.06
N LEU A 547 -17.23 23.88 -32.10
CA LEU A 547 -17.95 24.87 -31.32
C LEU A 547 -17.87 26.26 -31.94
N PRO A 548 -18.88 27.12 -31.73
CA PRO A 548 -18.78 28.55 -32.01
C PRO A 548 -17.54 29.17 -31.35
N GLU A 549 -16.88 30.09 -32.06
CA GLU A 549 -15.63 30.72 -31.62
C GLU A 549 -15.71 31.36 -30.23
N ALA A 550 -16.88 31.92 -29.89
CA ALA A 550 -17.14 32.49 -28.56
C ALA A 550 -17.01 31.43 -27.44
N TYR A 551 -17.57 30.23 -27.63
CA TYR A 551 -17.52 29.16 -26.63
C TYR A 551 -16.13 28.55 -26.54
N ARG A 552 -15.47 28.37 -27.70
CA ARG A 552 -14.08 27.91 -27.77
C ARG A 552 -13.15 28.85 -26.99
N THR A 553 -13.25 30.15 -27.24
CA THR A 553 -12.44 31.17 -26.54
C THR A 553 -12.69 31.13 -25.04
N ALA A 554 -13.95 31.03 -24.61
CA ALA A 554 -14.30 30.92 -23.21
C ALA A 554 -13.69 29.68 -22.55
N ILE A 555 -13.73 28.52 -23.20
CA ILE A 555 -13.14 27.28 -22.67
C ILE A 555 -11.62 27.40 -22.54
N VAL A 556 -10.94 27.91 -23.57
CA VAL A 556 -9.47 28.06 -23.59
C VAL A 556 -8.99 29.04 -22.51
N SER A 557 -9.83 30.00 -22.11
CA SER A 557 -9.52 30.94 -21.03
C SER A 557 -9.59 30.33 -19.62
N ILE A 558 -10.13 29.12 -19.47
CA ILE A 558 -10.22 28.45 -18.17
C ILE A 558 -8.86 27.83 -17.80
N GLU A 559 -8.42 28.08 -16.57
CA GLU A 559 -7.19 27.50 -16.04
C GLU A 559 -7.19 25.96 -16.10
N ASN A 560 -6.10 25.38 -16.60
CA ASN A 560 -5.87 23.94 -16.72
C ASN A 560 -6.97 23.20 -17.52
N PHE A 561 -7.60 23.85 -18.51
CA PHE A 561 -8.69 23.23 -19.27
C PHE A 561 -8.29 21.94 -19.99
N ARG A 562 -7.05 21.85 -20.51
CA ARG A 562 -6.57 20.64 -21.21
C ARG A 562 -6.63 19.40 -20.34
N GLU A 563 -6.21 19.54 -19.08
CA GLU A 563 -6.19 18.45 -18.10
C GLU A 563 -7.56 18.20 -17.47
N ARG A 564 -8.35 19.27 -17.26
CA ARG A 564 -9.50 19.23 -16.34
C ARG A 564 -10.87 19.24 -17.00
N LEU A 565 -10.98 19.61 -18.28
CA LEU A 565 -12.26 19.65 -19.00
C LEU A 565 -12.85 18.23 -19.12
N VAL A 566 -14.08 18.04 -18.64
CA VAL A 566 -14.77 16.74 -18.64
C VAL A 566 -15.86 16.70 -19.68
N ASP A 567 -16.83 17.60 -19.59
CA ASP A 567 -18.01 17.63 -20.45
C ASP A 567 -18.33 19.06 -20.86
N ILE A 568 -18.76 19.24 -22.10
CA ILE A 568 -19.32 20.48 -22.67
C ILE A 568 -20.81 20.25 -22.89
N CYS A 569 -21.66 21.06 -22.26
CA CYS A 569 -23.11 20.86 -22.22
C CYS A 569 -23.81 22.03 -22.91
N LEU A 570 -24.57 21.71 -23.97
CA LEU A 570 -25.28 22.68 -24.81
C LEU A 570 -26.74 22.27 -24.94
N ASP A 571 -27.65 23.03 -24.34
CA ASP A 571 -29.10 22.74 -24.35
C ASP A 571 -29.86 23.96 -24.90
N VAL A 572 -30.73 23.76 -25.88
CA VAL A 572 -31.55 24.86 -26.45
C VAL A 572 -32.32 25.58 -25.34
N GLY A 573 -32.25 26.91 -25.33
CA GLY A 573 -32.90 27.77 -24.34
C GLY A 573 -32.18 27.82 -22.97
N ARG A 574 -30.97 27.27 -22.87
CA ARG A 574 -30.12 27.38 -21.66
C ARG A 574 -28.77 28.00 -21.98
N THR A 575 -28.15 28.58 -20.96
CA THR A 575 -26.78 29.09 -21.04
C THR A 575 -25.79 27.93 -21.15
N PRO A 576 -24.84 27.96 -22.12
CA PRO A 576 -23.84 26.91 -22.26
C PRO A 576 -22.89 26.84 -21.07
N TYR A 577 -22.48 25.63 -20.71
CA TYR A 577 -21.55 25.42 -19.60
C TYR A 577 -20.68 24.18 -19.80
N VAL A 578 -19.58 24.14 -19.06
CA VAL A 578 -18.67 22.99 -19.00
C VAL A 578 -18.52 22.48 -17.57
N TYR A 579 -18.10 21.21 -17.45
CA TYR A 579 -17.60 20.65 -16.21
C TYR A 579 -16.08 20.55 -16.24
N MET A 580 -15.41 21.13 -15.24
CA MET A 580 -13.95 21.08 -15.02
C MET A 580 -13.54 20.02 -13.97
N GLY A 581 -14.45 19.08 -13.72
CA GLY A 581 -14.38 18.10 -12.66
C GLY A 581 -15.72 17.90 -11.95
N LYS A 582 -15.73 16.99 -10.97
CA LYS A 582 -16.95 16.62 -10.24
C LYS A 582 -17.54 17.82 -9.51
N ARG A 583 -18.76 18.23 -9.90
CA ARG A 583 -19.50 19.39 -9.35
C ARG A 583 -18.80 20.74 -9.55
N GLN A 584 -17.94 20.86 -10.55
CA GLN A 584 -17.25 22.11 -10.89
C GLN A 584 -17.75 22.60 -12.24
N ARG A 585 -18.84 23.36 -12.21
CA ARG A 585 -19.49 23.90 -13.42
C ARG A 585 -18.99 25.31 -13.69
N VAL A 586 -18.60 25.58 -14.94
CA VAL A 586 -18.22 26.90 -15.43
C VAL A 586 -19.14 27.28 -16.58
N VAL A 587 -19.74 28.47 -16.52
CA VAL A 587 -20.61 28.99 -17.58
C VAL A 587 -19.74 29.63 -18.65
N LEU A 588 -20.07 29.46 -19.93
CA LEU A 588 -19.22 29.92 -21.05
C LEU A 588 -19.53 31.35 -21.52
N VAL A 589 -20.64 31.95 -21.07
CA VAL A 589 -21.06 33.29 -21.46
C VAL A 589 -21.53 34.09 -20.24
N ASP A 590 -21.11 35.34 -20.16
CA ASP A 590 -21.39 36.23 -19.02
C ASP A 590 -22.70 37.02 -19.18
N ASP A 591 -23.16 37.21 -20.42
CA ASP A 591 -24.35 37.99 -20.77
C ASP A 591 -25.68 37.23 -20.56
N GLY A 592 -25.59 35.95 -20.19
CA GLY A 592 -26.74 35.08 -19.99
C GLY A 592 -27.41 34.61 -21.28
N SER A 593 -26.78 34.83 -22.44
CA SER A 593 -27.27 34.32 -23.72
C SER A 593 -27.48 32.80 -23.70
N THR A 594 -28.52 32.35 -24.39
CA THR A 594 -28.92 30.94 -24.42
C THR A 594 -28.62 30.30 -25.76
N ILE A 595 -28.34 29.00 -25.77
CA ILE A 595 -28.16 28.22 -26.99
C ILE A 595 -29.43 28.27 -27.84
N THR A 596 -29.28 28.57 -29.13
CA THR A 596 -30.36 28.55 -30.11
C THR A 596 -30.40 27.22 -30.87
N LYS A 597 -31.49 26.95 -31.59
CA LYS A 597 -31.60 25.74 -32.43
C LYS A 597 -30.57 25.77 -33.55
N GLU A 598 -30.38 26.94 -34.17
CA GLU A 598 -29.41 27.17 -35.24
C GLU A 598 -27.99 26.85 -34.78
N THR A 599 -27.64 27.20 -33.54
CA THR A 599 -26.34 26.89 -32.96
C THR A 599 -26.08 25.38 -32.92
N LEU A 600 -27.06 24.56 -32.53
CA LEU A 600 -26.91 23.11 -32.54
C LEU A 600 -26.88 22.56 -33.96
N GLU A 601 -27.71 23.09 -34.87
CA GLU A 601 -27.71 22.69 -36.28
C GLU A 601 -26.35 22.95 -36.95
N ASP A 602 -25.69 24.08 -36.68
CA ASP A 602 -24.36 24.39 -37.18
C ASP A 602 -23.29 23.40 -36.67
N ILE A 603 -23.36 23.02 -35.39
CA ILE A 603 -22.47 22.01 -34.79
C ILE A 603 -22.70 20.64 -35.47
N LEU A 604 -23.97 20.23 -35.62
CA LEU A 604 -24.34 18.98 -36.27
C LEU A 604 -23.86 18.95 -37.74
N ASN A 605 -24.03 20.05 -38.47
CA ASN A 605 -23.57 20.17 -39.85
C ASN A 605 -22.04 20.08 -39.95
N SER A 606 -21.32 20.70 -39.01
CA SER A 606 -19.85 20.63 -38.94
C SER A 606 -19.33 19.22 -38.67
N MET A 607 -20.08 18.40 -37.94
CA MET A 607 -19.79 16.97 -37.75
C MET A 607 -20.11 16.10 -38.98
N GLY A 608 -20.71 16.69 -40.03
CA GLY A 608 -21.16 15.96 -41.21
C GLY A 608 -22.59 15.46 -41.12
N GLY A 609 -23.46 16.13 -40.35
CA GLY A 609 -24.91 15.95 -40.29
C GLY A 609 -25.41 14.88 -39.32
N GLU A 610 -26.73 14.81 -39.12
CA GLU A 610 -27.35 13.86 -38.19
C GLU A 610 -27.12 12.39 -38.55
N GLN A 611 -26.84 12.07 -39.82
CA GLN A 611 -26.49 10.72 -40.29
C GLN A 611 -25.22 10.14 -39.64
N ARG A 612 -24.40 10.98 -39.01
CA ARG A 612 -23.21 10.57 -38.25
C ARG A 612 -23.55 10.11 -36.83
N ILE A 613 -24.79 10.34 -36.38
CA ILE A 613 -25.28 9.90 -35.07
C ILE A 613 -25.78 8.47 -35.20
N GLY A 614 -25.21 7.56 -34.40
CA GLY A 614 -25.65 6.17 -34.32
C GLY A 614 -27.01 6.02 -33.66
N ASP A 615 -27.57 4.81 -33.75
CA ASP A 615 -28.88 4.46 -33.17
C ASP A 615 -28.92 4.63 -31.63
N ASP A 616 -27.76 4.67 -30.97
CA ASP A 616 -27.59 4.89 -29.54
C ASP A 616 -27.50 6.38 -29.15
N ASN A 617 -27.75 7.30 -30.10
CA ASN A 617 -27.63 8.75 -29.95
C ASN A 617 -26.21 9.23 -29.64
N ARG A 618 -25.19 8.50 -30.10
CA ARG A 618 -23.78 8.89 -29.98
C ARG A 618 -23.16 9.15 -31.36
N ALA A 619 -22.21 10.06 -31.37
CA ALA A 619 -21.29 10.31 -32.46
C ALA A 619 -19.88 10.48 -31.91
N GLY A 620 -18.88 10.23 -32.75
CA GLY A 620 -17.48 10.46 -32.45
C GLY A 620 -16.78 11.20 -33.57
N ILE A 621 -15.55 11.60 -33.30
CA ILE A 621 -14.64 12.17 -34.29
C ILE A 621 -13.62 11.09 -34.62
N ASP A 622 -13.35 10.89 -35.91
CA ASP A 622 -12.35 9.91 -36.36
C ASP A 622 -10.99 10.17 -35.68
N ARG A 623 -10.32 9.09 -35.26
CA ARG A 623 -9.04 9.11 -34.52
C ARG A 623 -9.09 9.74 -33.12
N GLN A 624 -10.27 10.10 -32.60
CA GLN A 624 -10.42 10.73 -31.30
C GLN A 624 -11.21 9.85 -30.31
N LEU A 625 -10.96 10.05 -29.02
CA LEU A 625 -11.70 9.38 -27.94
C LEU A 625 -12.90 10.22 -27.43
N HIS A 626 -13.09 11.42 -27.97
CA HIS A 626 -14.18 12.28 -27.56
C HIS A 626 -15.53 11.71 -28.01
N ARG A 627 -16.53 11.88 -27.15
CA ARG A 627 -17.88 11.39 -27.39
C ARG A 627 -18.85 12.55 -27.46
N ILE A 628 -19.72 12.56 -28.46
CA ILE A 628 -20.76 13.55 -28.63
C ILE A 628 -22.10 12.84 -28.50
N SER A 629 -22.83 13.10 -27.42
CA SER A 629 -24.13 12.50 -27.14
C SER A 629 -25.24 13.50 -27.36
N VAL A 630 -26.29 13.09 -28.09
CA VAL A 630 -27.41 13.97 -28.41
C VAL A 630 -28.65 13.64 -27.58
N MET A 631 -29.45 14.66 -27.27
CA MET A 631 -30.77 14.53 -26.66
C MET A 631 -31.85 14.86 -27.69
N ARG A 632 -32.81 13.94 -27.88
CA ARG A 632 -33.89 14.06 -28.86
C ARG A 632 -35.25 14.27 -28.21
N SER A 633 -36.07 15.09 -28.83
CA SER A 633 -37.47 15.31 -28.45
C SER A 633 -38.32 14.09 -28.82
N LYS A 634 -39.61 14.10 -28.44
CA LYS A 634 -40.57 13.06 -28.85
C LYS A 634 -40.80 13.04 -30.37
N THR A 635 -40.48 14.12 -31.07
CA THR A 635 -40.53 14.24 -32.54
C THR A 635 -39.19 13.94 -33.20
N GLN A 636 -38.23 13.36 -32.45
CA GLN A 636 -36.87 13.02 -32.91
C GLN A 636 -35.95 14.22 -33.22
N GLU A 637 -36.36 15.45 -32.93
CA GLU A 637 -35.49 16.62 -33.11
C GLU A 637 -34.43 16.71 -32.03
N VAL A 638 -33.18 16.97 -32.40
CA VAL A 638 -32.09 17.22 -31.44
C VAL A 638 -32.31 18.57 -30.75
N TYR A 639 -32.27 18.59 -29.42
CA TYR A 639 -32.41 19.82 -28.61
C TYR A 639 -31.29 20.01 -27.58
N GLY A 640 -30.35 19.08 -27.48
CA GLY A 640 -29.18 19.23 -26.62
C GLY A 640 -28.04 18.29 -26.98
N LEU A 641 -26.82 18.70 -26.61
CA LEU A 641 -25.57 18.01 -26.83
C LEU A 641 -24.77 17.92 -25.53
N THR A 642 -24.15 16.77 -25.30
CA THR A 642 -23.07 16.61 -24.32
C THR A 642 -21.82 16.11 -25.04
N MET A 643 -20.77 16.93 -25.08
CA MET A 643 -19.48 16.56 -25.66
C MET A 643 -18.52 16.20 -24.53
N ARG A 644 -18.22 14.92 -24.38
CA ARG A 644 -17.36 14.36 -23.35
C ARG A 644 -15.94 14.21 -23.86
N VAL A 645 -15.00 14.74 -23.09
CA VAL A 645 -13.56 14.65 -23.39
C VAL A 645 -13.04 13.27 -23.00
N GLY A 646 -12.82 12.42 -24.00
CA GLY A 646 -12.02 11.20 -23.87
C GLY A 646 -10.52 11.47 -23.83
N ARG A 647 -9.78 10.63 -23.09
CA ARG A 647 -8.33 10.70 -22.92
C ARG A 647 -7.73 9.30 -22.95
N ALA A 648 -6.54 9.17 -23.50
CA ALA A 648 -5.74 7.95 -23.45
C ALA A 648 -4.62 8.12 -22.42
N LEU A 649 -4.31 7.05 -21.69
CA LEU A 649 -3.12 6.99 -20.84
C LEU A 649 -2.23 5.92 -21.45
N LEU A 650 -1.13 6.34 -22.07
CA LEU A 650 -0.15 5.41 -22.62
C LEU A 650 0.70 4.83 -21.50
N ASN A 651 1.31 3.68 -21.78
CA ASN A 651 2.26 2.99 -20.90
C ASN A 651 1.64 2.49 -19.58
N ALA A 652 0.31 2.39 -19.52
CA ALA A 652 -0.39 1.75 -18.41
C ALA A 652 -0.14 0.23 -18.34
N ALA A 653 0.13 -0.42 -19.47
CA ALA A 653 0.39 -1.85 -19.57
C ALA A 653 1.81 -2.25 -19.16
N CYS A 654 2.73 -1.31 -18.97
CA CYS A 654 4.14 -1.57 -18.63
C CYS A 654 4.31 -2.44 -17.38
N VAL A 655 3.38 -2.34 -16.42
CA VAL A 655 3.40 -3.16 -15.21
C VAL A 655 3.15 -4.65 -15.48
N LEU A 656 2.72 -5.01 -16.70
CA LEU A 656 2.37 -6.36 -17.13
C LEU A 656 3.24 -6.86 -18.29
N THR A 657 4.35 -6.20 -18.61
CA THR A 657 5.15 -6.53 -19.82
C THR A 657 5.59 -7.99 -19.86
N ASP A 658 6.07 -8.55 -18.75
CA ASP A 658 6.39 -9.98 -18.63
C ASP A 658 5.18 -10.88 -18.92
N LEU A 659 4.02 -10.58 -18.33
CA LEU A 659 2.78 -11.34 -18.54
C LEU A 659 2.31 -11.25 -19.99
N LEU A 660 2.49 -10.09 -20.63
CA LEU A 660 1.95 -9.82 -21.95
C LEU A 660 2.87 -10.33 -23.06
N LEU A 661 4.18 -10.14 -22.91
CA LEU A 661 5.15 -10.20 -24.00
C LEU A 661 6.24 -11.28 -23.81
N SER A 662 6.45 -11.84 -22.61
CA SER A 662 7.45 -12.92 -22.46
C SER A 662 7.01 -14.18 -23.20
N GLU A 663 7.92 -14.91 -23.82
CA GLU A 663 7.66 -16.19 -24.49
C GLU A 663 6.94 -17.19 -23.57
N ALA A 664 7.28 -17.17 -22.27
CA ALA A 664 6.69 -18.07 -21.28
C ALA A 664 5.21 -17.75 -20.94
N GLN A 665 4.78 -16.50 -21.11
CA GLN A 665 3.46 -16.04 -20.65
C GLN A 665 2.58 -15.44 -21.75
N SER A 666 3.13 -15.06 -22.90
CA SER A 666 2.44 -14.38 -24.01
C SER A 666 1.26 -15.19 -24.55
N GLY A 667 1.29 -16.52 -24.48
CA GLY A 667 0.15 -17.37 -24.86
C GLY A 667 -1.02 -17.41 -23.87
N LYS A 668 -0.89 -16.79 -22.68
CA LYS A 668 -1.89 -16.89 -21.61
C LYS A 668 -3.04 -15.92 -21.80
N SER A 669 -4.25 -16.40 -21.56
CA SER A 669 -5.45 -15.56 -21.53
C SER A 669 -5.56 -14.82 -20.20
N VAL A 670 -5.81 -13.51 -20.25
CA VAL A 670 -5.77 -12.60 -19.09
C VAL A 670 -7.14 -11.97 -18.84
N LEU A 671 -7.64 -12.09 -17.61
CA LEU A 671 -8.87 -11.41 -17.17
C LEU A 671 -8.52 -10.23 -16.26
N VAL A 672 -8.87 -9.02 -16.69
CA VAL A 672 -8.71 -7.80 -15.90
C VAL A 672 -9.97 -7.57 -15.06
N LEU A 673 -9.85 -7.67 -13.75
CA LEU A 673 -10.93 -7.44 -12.80
C LEU A 673 -10.82 -6.06 -12.16
N GLY A 674 -11.95 -5.49 -11.78
CA GLY A 674 -11.97 -4.22 -11.05
C GLY A 674 -13.38 -3.65 -10.87
N HIS A 675 -13.50 -2.73 -9.92
CA HIS A 675 -14.72 -1.96 -9.69
C HIS A 675 -14.87 -0.84 -10.75
N PRO A 676 -16.05 -0.20 -10.89
CA PRO A 676 -16.23 0.90 -11.83
C PRO A 676 -15.25 2.02 -11.52
N GLY A 677 -14.57 2.52 -12.55
CA GLY A 677 -13.57 3.57 -12.41
C GLY A 677 -12.21 3.14 -11.87
N SER A 678 -11.93 1.83 -11.74
CA SER A 678 -10.60 1.31 -11.36
C SER A 678 -9.56 1.39 -12.48
N GLY A 679 -9.94 1.81 -13.69
CA GLY A 679 -9.04 1.95 -14.84
C GLY A 679 -8.95 0.71 -15.75
N LYS A 680 -9.91 -0.23 -15.68
CA LYS A 680 -9.92 -1.44 -16.53
C LYS A 680 -9.76 -1.13 -18.02
N THR A 681 -10.61 -0.24 -18.55
CA THR A 681 -10.59 0.14 -19.96
C THR A 681 -9.31 0.87 -20.33
N THR A 682 -8.78 1.71 -19.43
CA THR A 682 -7.49 2.37 -19.63
C THR A 682 -6.35 1.36 -19.79
N LEU A 683 -6.29 0.36 -18.91
CA LEU A 683 -5.29 -0.70 -19.00
C LEU A 683 -5.48 -1.54 -20.27
N ILE A 684 -6.69 -2.04 -20.53
CA ILE A 684 -6.95 -2.88 -21.71
C ILE A 684 -6.66 -2.17 -23.02
N ARG A 685 -6.94 -0.86 -23.11
CA ARG A 685 -6.61 -0.05 -24.29
C ARG A 685 -5.12 -0.07 -24.58
N ASP A 686 -4.30 0.18 -23.56
CA ASP A 686 -2.84 0.18 -23.72
C ASP A 686 -2.28 -1.24 -23.89
N VAL A 687 -2.93 -2.27 -23.31
CA VAL A 687 -2.60 -3.69 -23.59
C VAL A 687 -2.82 -4.02 -25.06
N ALA A 688 -3.91 -3.57 -25.67
CA ALA A 688 -4.17 -3.82 -27.09
C ALA A 688 -3.06 -3.23 -27.97
N ARG A 689 -2.63 -2.00 -27.68
CA ARG A 689 -1.47 -1.37 -28.33
C ARG A 689 -0.21 -2.19 -28.14
N CYS A 690 0.17 -2.44 -26.88
CA CYS A 690 1.38 -3.14 -26.49
C CYS A 690 1.51 -4.53 -27.17
N VAL A 691 0.43 -5.32 -27.18
CA VAL A 691 0.43 -6.62 -27.86
C VAL A 691 0.49 -6.45 -29.38
N SER A 692 -0.28 -5.52 -29.96
CA SER A 692 -0.30 -5.34 -31.42
C SER A 692 1.03 -4.85 -32.01
N GLU A 693 1.83 -4.12 -31.22
CA GLU A 693 3.16 -3.64 -31.62
C GLU A 693 4.18 -4.79 -31.76
N THR A 694 3.89 -5.99 -31.21
CA THR A 694 4.70 -7.19 -31.42
C THR A 694 4.45 -7.89 -32.76
N MET A 695 3.65 -7.29 -33.63
CA MET A 695 3.17 -7.86 -34.90
C MET A 695 2.13 -8.98 -34.76
N GLU A 696 1.63 -9.24 -33.55
CA GLU A 696 0.47 -10.12 -33.34
C GLU A 696 -0.79 -9.56 -34.00
N ASN A 697 -1.60 -10.43 -34.63
CA ASN A 697 -2.92 -10.05 -35.16
C ASN A 697 -3.93 -9.89 -34.02
N VAL A 698 -4.00 -8.67 -33.48
CA VAL A 698 -4.92 -8.28 -32.41
C VAL A 698 -6.23 -7.72 -32.97
N CYS A 699 -7.37 -8.17 -32.43
CA CYS A 699 -8.67 -7.56 -32.70
C CYS A 699 -9.41 -7.21 -31.40
N ILE A 700 -9.94 -6.00 -31.34
CA ILE A 700 -10.75 -5.48 -30.24
C ILE A 700 -12.23 -5.69 -30.56
N ILE A 701 -12.98 -6.26 -29.62
CA ILE A 701 -14.44 -6.25 -29.60
C ILE A 701 -14.88 -5.11 -28.69
N ASP A 702 -15.23 -3.98 -29.31
CA ASP A 702 -15.49 -2.71 -28.62
C ASP A 702 -16.99 -2.47 -28.53
N THR A 703 -17.58 -2.76 -27.37
CA THR A 703 -19.04 -2.71 -27.20
C THR A 703 -19.52 -1.33 -26.77
N SER A 704 -18.69 -0.61 -26.01
CA SER A 704 -19.01 0.73 -25.51
C SER A 704 -18.36 1.84 -26.33
N ASN A 705 -17.56 1.49 -27.34
CA ASN A 705 -16.64 2.37 -28.06
C ASN A 705 -15.65 3.10 -27.13
N GLU A 706 -15.32 2.49 -25.99
CA GLU A 706 -14.42 3.10 -25.03
C GLU A 706 -12.96 2.80 -25.35
N ILE A 707 -12.64 1.70 -26.04
CA ILE A 707 -11.25 1.34 -26.35
C ILE A 707 -10.76 2.16 -27.54
N GLY A 708 -11.45 2.08 -28.69
CA GLY A 708 -11.05 2.73 -29.93
C GLY A 708 -11.68 4.11 -30.19
N GLY A 709 -12.67 4.52 -29.39
CA GLY A 709 -13.43 5.77 -29.58
C GLY A 709 -14.66 5.63 -30.48
N ASP A 710 -15.55 6.63 -30.48
CA ASP A 710 -16.82 6.59 -31.23
C ASP A 710 -16.66 6.86 -32.76
N GLY A 711 -15.48 7.32 -33.21
CA GLY A 711 -15.19 7.53 -34.64
C GLY A 711 -15.03 6.22 -35.41
N LEU A 712 -15.23 6.22 -36.74
CA LEU A 712 -15.09 5.04 -37.60
C LEU A 712 -13.62 4.58 -37.65
N VAL A 713 -12.69 5.53 -37.75
CA VAL A 713 -11.26 5.28 -37.60
C VAL A 713 -10.92 5.31 -36.10
N PRO A 714 -10.37 4.24 -35.51
CA PRO A 714 -10.02 4.22 -34.09
C PRO A 714 -8.88 5.20 -33.78
N HIS A 715 -8.78 5.64 -32.52
CA HIS A 715 -7.66 6.44 -32.04
C HIS A 715 -6.36 5.65 -32.07
N ASP A 716 -5.24 6.31 -32.40
CA ASP A 716 -3.90 5.70 -32.51
C ASP A 716 -3.37 5.06 -31.20
N CYS A 717 -4.05 5.26 -30.07
CA CYS A 717 -3.64 4.73 -28.76
C CYS A 717 -3.88 3.22 -28.62
N VAL A 718 -4.55 2.59 -29.59
CA VAL A 718 -4.69 1.12 -29.68
C VAL A 718 -3.61 0.48 -30.55
N GLY A 719 -2.65 1.27 -31.07
CA GLY A 719 -1.57 0.76 -31.92
C GLY A 719 -2.07 0.18 -33.23
N TRP A 720 -1.60 -1.02 -33.56
CA TRP A 720 -1.97 -1.77 -34.77
C TRP A 720 -3.22 -2.63 -34.60
N ALA A 721 -3.82 -2.63 -33.40
CA ALA A 721 -4.99 -3.45 -33.11
C ALA A 721 -6.17 -3.05 -34.02
N ARG A 722 -6.78 -4.06 -34.65
CA ARG A 722 -8.01 -3.88 -35.42
C ARG A 722 -9.21 -3.81 -34.48
N ARG A 723 -10.34 -3.30 -34.96
CA ARG A 723 -11.55 -3.17 -34.14
C ARG A 723 -12.79 -3.66 -34.88
N MET A 724 -13.62 -4.39 -34.15
CA MET A 724 -15.03 -4.64 -34.48
C MET A 724 -15.91 -3.91 -33.47
N MET A 725 -16.74 -2.98 -33.95
CA MET A 725 -17.75 -2.30 -33.15
C MET A 725 -18.95 -3.22 -32.96
N VAL A 726 -19.52 -3.25 -31.76
CA VAL A 726 -20.74 -4.00 -31.48
C VAL A 726 -21.93 -3.05 -31.47
N ARG A 727 -22.95 -3.33 -32.28
CA ARG A 727 -24.13 -2.45 -32.41
C ARG A 727 -24.99 -2.42 -31.16
N THR A 728 -25.20 -3.58 -30.54
CA THR A 728 -25.99 -3.72 -29.30
C THR A 728 -25.28 -4.64 -28.33
N LEU A 729 -25.50 -4.44 -27.05
CA LEU A 729 -24.88 -5.23 -26.00
C LEU A 729 -25.19 -6.74 -26.13
N GLU A 730 -26.36 -7.08 -26.67
CA GLU A 730 -26.81 -8.46 -26.89
C GLU A 730 -26.03 -9.17 -28.01
N GLU A 731 -25.47 -8.42 -28.95
CA GLU A 731 -24.74 -8.96 -30.12
C GLU A 731 -23.26 -9.24 -29.83
N GLN A 732 -22.72 -8.80 -28.70
CA GLN A 732 -21.30 -8.95 -28.37
C GLN A 732 -20.84 -10.41 -28.48
N ALA A 733 -21.64 -11.35 -27.96
CA ALA A 733 -21.34 -12.78 -28.02
C ALA A 733 -21.23 -13.31 -29.46
N SER A 734 -22.10 -12.88 -30.39
CA SER A 734 -22.01 -13.27 -31.80
C SER A 734 -20.82 -12.63 -32.50
N VAL A 735 -20.53 -11.36 -32.22
CA VAL A 735 -19.39 -10.64 -32.82
C VAL A 735 -18.07 -11.26 -32.38
N MET A 736 -17.94 -11.70 -31.12
CA MET A 736 -16.78 -12.45 -30.65
C MET A 736 -16.53 -13.72 -31.47
N ILE A 737 -17.59 -14.47 -31.78
CA ILE A 737 -17.51 -15.72 -32.55
C ILE A 737 -17.17 -15.42 -34.02
N GLU A 738 -17.82 -14.42 -34.61
CA GLU A 738 -17.60 -13.94 -35.98
C GLU A 738 -16.13 -13.53 -36.18
N CYS A 739 -15.58 -12.78 -35.23
CA CYS A 739 -14.20 -12.29 -35.30
C CYS A 739 -13.21 -13.43 -35.52
N VAL A 740 -13.35 -14.50 -34.73
CA VAL A 740 -12.47 -15.67 -34.80
C VAL A 740 -12.70 -16.48 -36.08
N GLN A 741 -13.93 -16.50 -36.61
CA GLN A 741 -14.23 -17.22 -37.85
C GLN A 741 -13.63 -16.55 -39.08
N ASN A 742 -13.62 -15.21 -39.11
CA ASN A 742 -13.41 -14.47 -40.34
C ASN A 742 -12.04 -13.79 -40.41
N HIS A 743 -11.34 -13.60 -39.29
CA HIS A 743 -10.21 -12.69 -39.24
C HIS A 743 -8.89 -13.26 -38.72
N THR A 744 -8.80 -14.59 -38.54
CA THR A 744 -7.55 -15.30 -38.18
C THR A 744 -6.80 -14.62 -37.03
N VAL A 745 -7.53 -14.19 -36.00
CA VAL A 745 -6.98 -13.42 -34.89
C VAL A 745 -6.14 -14.30 -33.99
N GLU A 746 -5.00 -13.78 -33.55
CA GLU A 746 -4.13 -14.45 -32.58
C GLU A 746 -4.55 -14.06 -31.15
N THR A 747 -4.85 -12.78 -30.96
CA THR A 747 -5.31 -12.23 -29.68
C THR A 747 -6.62 -11.46 -29.86
N LEU A 748 -7.63 -11.83 -29.08
CA LEU A 748 -8.92 -11.13 -29.01
C LEU A 748 -9.01 -10.32 -27.72
N VAL A 749 -9.15 -9.01 -27.86
CA VAL A 749 -9.32 -8.06 -26.75
C VAL A 749 -10.81 -7.72 -26.61
N ILE A 750 -11.38 -7.86 -25.42
CA ILE A 750 -12.81 -7.66 -25.18
C ILE A 750 -12.99 -6.61 -24.09
N ASP A 751 -13.76 -5.56 -24.37
CA ASP A 751 -13.94 -4.43 -23.46
C ASP A 751 -14.41 -4.87 -22.07
N GLU A 752 -15.62 -5.42 -21.95
CA GLU A 752 -16.14 -5.97 -20.69
C GLU A 752 -17.02 -7.19 -20.96
N ILE A 753 -16.81 -8.27 -20.19
CA ILE A 753 -17.68 -9.45 -20.15
C ILE A 753 -18.58 -9.33 -18.91
N GLY A 754 -19.87 -9.15 -19.14
CA GLY A 754 -20.90 -8.93 -18.12
C GLY A 754 -22.08 -9.91 -18.17
N ARG A 755 -22.20 -10.75 -19.20
CA ARG A 755 -23.36 -11.64 -19.38
C ARG A 755 -22.97 -13.10 -19.59
N LYS A 756 -23.89 -13.99 -19.23
CA LYS A 756 -23.74 -15.44 -19.42
C LYS A 756 -23.50 -15.84 -20.88
N ALA A 757 -24.14 -15.18 -21.84
CA ALA A 757 -23.94 -15.46 -23.26
C ALA A 757 -22.50 -15.19 -23.71
N GLU A 758 -21.91 -14.08 -23.24
CA GLU A 758 -20.52 -13.70 -23.51
C GLU A 758 -19.53 -14.68 -22.87
N VAL A 759 -19.84 -15.22 -21.67
CA VAL A 759 -19.04 -16.27 -21.03
C VAL A 759 -19.00 -17.54 -21.89
N MET A 760 -20.14 -17.94 -22.45
CA MET A 760 -20.22 -19.10 -23.36
C MET A 760 -19.49 -18.83 -24.68
N ALA A 761 -19.60 -17.62 -25.21
CA ALA A 761 -18.86 -17.20 -26.40
C ALA A 761 -17.35 -17.21 -26.13
N ALA A 762 -16.88 -16.66 -25.00
CA ALA A 762 -15.47 -16.70 -24.59
C ALA A 762 -14.96 -18.14 -24.47
N SER A 763 -15.76 -19.06 -23.93
CA SER A 763 -15.40 -20.48 -23.89
C SER A 763 -15.23 -21.08 -25.30
N THR A 764 -16.15 -20.74 -26.22
CA THR A 764 -16.08 -21.18 -27.62
C THR A 764 -14.88 -20.59 -28.35
N VAL A 765 -14.59 -19.30 -28.13
CA VAL A 765 -13.42 -18.62 -28.69
C VAL A 765 -12.14 -19.28 -28.17
N ARG A 766 -12.03 -19.52 -26.86
CA ARG A 766 -10.84 -20.14 -26.28
C ARG A 766 -10.56 -21.53 -26.86
N GLN A 767 -11.60 -22.32 -27.12
CA GLN A 767 -11.47 -23.64 -27.76
C GLN A 767 -10.96 -23.57 -29.21
N ARG A 768 -11.09 -22.42 -29.87
CA ARG A 768 -10.62 -22.22 -31.25
C ARG A 768 -9.17 -21.76 -31.34
N GLY A 769 -8.52 -21.48 -30.22
CA GLY A 769 -7.09 -21.18 -30.15
C GLY A 769 -6.69 -19.76 -29.72
N PRO A 770 -7.41 -18.69 -30.09
CA PRO A 770 -6.96 -17.33 -29.77
C PRO A 770 -6.74 -17.09 -28.28
N ARG A 771 -5.73 -16.27 -27.99
CA ARG A 771 -5.53 -15.67 -26.66
C ARG A 771 -6.68 -14.71 -26.38
N LEU A 772 -7.25 -14.78 -25.18
CA LEU A 772 -8.29 -13.85 -24.74
C LEU A 772 -7.73 -12.87 -23.72
N ILE A 773 -7.96 -11.58 -23.96
CA ILE A 773 -7.73 -10.52 -22.97
C ILE A 773 -9.05 -9.79 -22.78
N ALA A 774 -9.61 -9.80 -21.59
CA ALA A 774 -10.92 -9.19 -21.35
C ALA A 774 -11.00 -8.50 -20.00
N SER A 775 -11.92 -7.55 -19.83
CA SER A 775 -12.27 -7.10 -18.48
C SER A 775 -13.57 -7.71 -17.98
N ALA A 776 -13.75 -7.74 -16.66
CA ALA A 776 -15.03 -7.98 -16.02
C ALA A 776 -15.15 -7.19 -14.71
N HIS A 777 -16.37 -6.99 -14.25
CA HIS A 777 -16.63 -6.25 -13.02
C HIS A 777 -16.40 -7.10 -11.76
N GLY A 778 -15.84 -6.47 -10.73
CA GLY A 778 -15.72 -7.01 -9.37
C GLY A 778 -14.30 -7.48 -9.04
N ASP A 779 -14.19 -8.32 -8.03
CA ASP A 779 -12.94 -8.98 -7.61
C ASP A 779 -13.04 -10.50 -7.78
N PHE A 780 -11.90 -11.19 -7.66
CA PHE A 780 -11.82 -12.64 -7.82
C PHE A 780 -12.76 -13.41 -6.90
N ARG A 781 -12.91 -12.99 -5.63
CA ARG A 781 -13.79 -13.68 -4.67
C ARG A 781 -15.26 -13.46 -5.00
N ALA A 782 -15.64 -12.28 -5.47
CA ALA A 782 -16.98 -11.98 -5.95
C ALA A 782 -17.30 -12.79 -7.21
N LEU A 783 -16.33 -12.93 -8.12
CA LEU A 783 -16.48 -13.67 -9.37
C LEU A 783 -16.80 -15.16 -9.14
N ILE A 784 -16.17 -15.81 -8.14
CA ILE A 784 -16.47 -17.21 -7.75
C ILE A 784 -17.94 -17.40 -7.37
N LYS A 785 -18.56 -16.38 -6.77
CA LYS A 785 -19.95 -16.42 -6.30
C LYS A 785 -20.95 -15.98 -7.37
N ASN A 786 -20.48 -15.35 -8.45
CA ASN A 786 -21.34 -14.83 -9.50
C ASN A 786 -21.89 -15.98 -10.36
N PRO A 787 -23.22 -16.22 -10.40
CA PRO A 787 -23.79 -17.36 -11.11
C PRO A 787 -23.59 -17.30 -12.63
N ASP A 788 -23.54 -16.09 -13.19
CA ASP A 788 -23.43 -15.87 -14.63
C ASP A 788 -21.98 -15.83 -15.09
N LEU A 789 -21.10 -15.20 -14.30
CA LEU A 789 -19.70 -14.95 -14.69
C LEU A 789 -18.68 -15.94 -14.14
N LYS A 790 -19.03 -16.78 -13.15
CA LYS A 790 -18.07 -17.77 -12.59
C LYS A 790 -17.51 -18.74 -13.65
N GLY A 791 -18.18 -18.89 -14.80
CA GLY A 791 -17.67 -19.67 -15.92
C GLY A 791 -16.32 -19.18 -16.46
N LEU A 792 -16.01 -17.89 -16.34
CA LEU A 792 -14.71 -17.31 -16.77
C LEU A 792 -13.53 -17.95 -16.04
N ILE A 793 -13.75 -18.42 -14.80
CA ILE A 793 -12.73 -19.01 -13.92
C ILE A 793 -12.97 -20.53 -13.69
N GLY A 794 -13.74 -21.18 -14.57
CA GLY A 794 -13.96 -22.63 -14.53
C GLY A 794 -15.17 -23.06 -13.70
N GLY A 795 -15.91 -22.12 -13.13
CA GLY A 795 -17.17 -22.37 -12.42
C GLY A 795 -17.03 -23.13 -11.10
N ALA A 796 -18.17 -23.42 -10.47
CA ALA A 796 -18.25 -24.18 -9.23
C ALA A 796 -19.50 -25.06 -9.24
N GLN A 797 -19.33 -26.33 -8.84
CA GLN A 797 -20.36 -27.36 -8.78
C GLN A 797 -20.26 -28.19 -7.50
N GLN A 798 -21.38 -28.76 -7.05
CA GLN A 798 -21.38 -29.69 -5.93
C GLN A 798 -21.14 -31.12 -6.42
N VAL A 799 -20.20 -31.81 -5.79
CA VAL A 799 -19.85 -33.20 -6.06
C VAL A 799 -19.90 -34.00 -4.77
N ILE A 800 -20.29 -35.27 -4.87
CA ILE A 800 -20.25 -36.21 -3.74
C ILE A 800 -18.91 -36.94 -3.81
N VAL A 801 -18.06 -36.77 -2.81
CA VAL A 801 -16.77 -37.45 -2.71
C VAL A 801 -16.87 -38.72 -1.84
N GLY A 802 -15.96 -39.67 -2.07
CA GLY A 802 -15.87 -40.91 -1.28
C GLY A 802 -15.36 -40.68 0.15
N ASP A 803 -15.50 -41.70 1.01
CA ASP A 803 -15.21 -41.61 2.45
C ASP A 803 -13.79 -41.15 2.78
N SER A 804 -12.78 -41.62 2.03
CA SER A 804 -11.38 -41.22 2.22
C SER A 804 -11.14 -39.74 1.91
N ALA A 805 -11.76 -39.21 0.85
CA ALA A 805 -11.64 -37.81 0.46
C ALA A 805 -12.49 -36.89 1.34
N ALA A 806 -13.64 -37.37 1.83
CA ALA A 806 -14.44 -36.69 2.83
C ALA A 806 -13.65 -36.53 4.14
N ALA A 807 -12.98 -37.58 4.62
CA ALA A 807 -12.18 -37.57 5.85
C ALA A 807 -10.99 -36.58 5.81
N GLN A 808 -10.42 -36.35 4.63
CA GLN A 808 -9.33 -35.40 4.40
C GLN A 808 -9.79 -33.93 4.25
N SER A 809 -11.10 -33.71 4.08
CA SER A 809 -11.65 -32.36 3.90
C SER A 809 -11.84 -31.62 5.21
N THR A 810 -11.70 -30.30 5.16
CA THR A 810 -11.87 -29.37 6.29
C THR A 810 -13.20 -29.55 7.03
N ASN A 811 -14.28 -29.86 6.31
CA ASN A 811 -15.63 -30.00 6.88
C ASN A 811 -16.07 -31.46 7.12
N LYS A 812 -15.24 -32.46 6.81
CA LYS A 812 -15.55 -33.91 6.91
C LYS A 812 -16.88 -34.34 6.25
N ASN A 813 -17.36 -33.57 5.27
CA ASN A 813 -18.62 -33.81 4.57
C ASN A 813 -18.39 -34.44 3.20
N LYS A 814 -19.28 -35.36 2.82
CA LYS A 814 -19.26 -36.01 1.49
C LYS A 814 -19.64 -35.05 0.37
N LEU A 815 -20.47 -34.06 0.63
CA LEU A 815 -20.85 -33.05 -0.35
C LEU A 815 -19.80 -31.94 -0.34
N GLN A 816 -19.04 -31.80 -1.43
CA GLN A 816 -17.99 -30.80 -1.59
C GLN A 816 -18.27 -29.92 -2.80
N THR A 817 -17.85 -28.67 -2.73
CA THR A 817 -17.84 -27.79 -3.91
C THR A 817 -16.48 -27.92 -4.59
N LYS A 818 -16.48 -28.29 -5.87
CA LYS A 818 -15.29 -28.37 -6.71
C LYS A 818 -15.49 -27.52 -7.96
N ARG A 819 -14.39 -27.14 -8.59
CA ARG A 819 -14.42 -26.42 -9.87
C ARG A 819 -15.11 -27.26 -10.94
N ALA A 820 -15.88 -26.63 -11.82
CA ALA A 820 -16.71 -27.33 -12.81
C ALA A 820 -15.95 -27.70 -14.09
N GLY A 821 -14.93 -26.93 -14.46
CA GLY A 821 -14.09 -27.15 -15.62
C GLY A 821 -12.86 -26.25 -15.61
N ASN A 822 -12.08 -26.26 -16.68
CA ASN A 822 -10.91 -25.37 -16.78
C ASN A 822 -11.33 -23.90 -16.86
N PRO A 823 -10.60 -22.98 -16.20
CA PRO A 823 -10.76 -21.55 -16.42
C PRO A 823 -10.63 -21.19 -17.90
N ILE A 824 -11.40 -20.19 -18.33
CA ILE A 824 -11.22 -19.59 -19.67
C ILE A 824 -9.95 -18.74 -19.67
N PHE A 825 -9.68 -18.07 -18.54
CA PHE A 825 -8.52 -17.22 -18.33
C PHE A 825 -7.52 -17.89 -17.41
N ASP A 826 -6.26 -17.87 -17.81
CA ASP A 826 -5.13 -18.50 -17.13
C ASP A 826 -4.64 -17.62 -15.97
N VAL A 827 -4.69 -16.29 -16.17
CA VAL A 827 -4.21 -15.26 -15.23
C VAL A 827 -5.30 -14.23 -14.97
N ILE A 828 -5.41 -13.75 -13.74
CA ILE A 828 -6.23 -12.59 -13.38
C ILE A 828 -5.35 -11.42 -12.96
N VAL A 829 -5.65 -10.25 -13.49
CA VAL A 829 -5.10 -8.96 -13.04
C VAL A 829 -6.23 -8.18 -12.37
N GLU A 830 -6.21 -8.10 -11.05
CA GLU A 830 -7.24 -7.41 -10.27
C GLU A 830 -6.75 -6.00 -9.92
N LEU A 831 -7.37 -4.99 -10.52
CA LEU A 831 -7.08 -3.58 -10.28
C LEU A 831 -7.67 -3.11 -8.95
N ASP A 832 -6.86 -2.43 -8.15
CA ASP A 832 -7.33 -1.80 -6.93
C ASP A 832 -8.12 -0.51 -7.26
N HIS A 833 -9.24 -0.33 -6.56
CA HIS A 833 -10.13 0.83 -6.74
C HIS A 833 -9.90 1.91 -5.69
N VAL A 834 -9.24 1.57 -4.58
CA VAL A 834 -8.85 2.47 -3.49
C VAL A 834 -7.47 3.04 -3.78
N GLU A 835 -6.51 2.18 -4.11
CA GLU A 835 -5.14 2.59 -4.43
C GLU A 835 -4.91 2.52 -5.95
N ARG A 836 -5.12 3.65 -6.64
CA ARG A 836 -4.83 3.72 -8.09
C ARG A 836 -3.37 3.37 -8.38
N GLY A 837 -3.15 2.76 -9.54
CA GLY A 837 -1.81 2.30 -9.93
C GLY A 837 -1.32 1.08 -9.15
N ARG A 838 -2.21 0.34 -8.49
CA ARG A 838 -1.92 -0.94 -7.84
C ARG A 838 -2.78 -2.04 -8.44
N CYS A 839 -2.19 -3.21 -8.65
CA CYS A 839 -2.91 -4.40 -9.05
C CYS A 839 -2.42 -5.65 -8.31
N ARG A 840 -3.26 -6.69 -8.30
CA ARG A 840 -2.92 -8.02 -7.82
C ARG A 840 -2.96 -9.01 -8.98
N ILE A 841 -1.92 -9.80 -9.14
CA ILE A 841 -1.82 -10.80 -10.20
C ILE A 841 -1.98 -12.20 -9.61
N ILE A 842 -2.96 -12.93 -10.11
CA ILE A 842 -3.18 -14.34 -9.81
C ILE A 842 -2.69 -15.15 -11.00
N TRP A 843 -1.47 -15.67 -10.91
CA TRP A 843 -0.76 -16.37 -12.00
C TRP A 843 -1.34 -17.74 -12.38
N ASP A 844 -2.06 -18.38 -11.46
CA ASP A 844 -2.71 -19.67 -11.67
C ASP A 844 -4.14 -19.61 -11.12
N VAL A 845 -5.07 -19.23 -11.99
CA VAL A 845 -6.49 -19.10 -11.66
C VAL A 845 -7.08 -20.44 -11.21
N ALA A 846 -6.69 -21.54 -11.84
CA ALA A 846 -7.22 -22.87 -11.50
C ALA A 846 -6.89 -23.23 -10.05
N LYS A 847 -5.62 -23.12 -9.68
CA LYS A 847 -5.14 -23.38 -8.31
C LYS A 847 -5.74 -22.41 -7.30
N ALA A 848 -5.89 -21.14 -7.65
CA ALA A 848 -6.51 -20.14 -6.78
C ALA A 848 -7.99 -20.47 -6.50
N VAL A 849 -8.75 -20.85 -7.53
CA VAL A 849 -10.15 -21.26 -7.36
C VAL A 849 -10.26 -22.51 -6.50
N ASP A 850 -9.46 -23.54 -6.80
CA ASP A 850 -9.46 -24.79 -6.04
C ASP A 850 -9.13 -24.53 -4.55
N SER A 851 -8.14 -23.67 -4.27
CA SER A 851 -7.78 -23.27 -2.90
C SER A 851 -8.94 -22.56 -2.17
N VAL A 852 -9.62 -21.63 -2.83
CA VAL A 852 -10.75 -20.90 -2.23
C VAL A 852 -11.94 -21.82 -1.97
N LEU A 853 -12.25 -22.74 -2.90
CA LEU A 853 -13.35 -23.71 -2.74
C LEU A 853 -13.09 -24.69 -1.58
N GLU A 854 -11.83 -24.96 -1.26
CA GLU A 854 -11.41 -25.78 -0.12
C GLU A 854 -11.41 -25.01 1.22
N GLY A 855 -11.69 -23.71 1.18
CA GLY A 855 -11.70 -22.83 2.35
C GLY A 855 -10.33 -22.27 2.72
N ASN A 856 -9.31 -22.44 1.86
CA ASN A 856 -7.96 -21.93 2.06
C ASN A 856 -7.81 -20.50 1.49
N GLY A 857 -6.69 -19.86 1.83
CA GLY A 857 -6.22 -18.67 1.13
C GLY A 857 -5.69 -19.01 -0.27
N TYR A 858 -5.51 -18.00 -1.11
CA TYR A 858 -4.85 -18.11 -2.41
C TYR A 858 -3.67 -17.14 -2.49
N THR A 859 -2.70 -17.47 -3.34
CA THR A 859 -1.51 -16.65 -3.59
C THR A 859 -1.78 -15.65 -4.71
N PHE A 860 -1.22 -14.46 -4.58
CA PHE A 860 -1.19 -13.43 -5.61
C PHE A 860 0.09 -12.60 -5.44
N GLU A 861 0.56 -12.01 -6.53
CA GLU A 861 1.62 -10.99 -6.54
C GLU A 861 0.97 -9.61 -6.50
N THR A 862 1.58 -8.63 -5.83
CA THR A 862 1.12 -7.24 -5.86
C THR A 862 2.09 -6.41 -6.66
N ARG A 863 1.60 -5.67 -7.65
CA ARG A 863 2.39 -4.68 -8.37
C ARG A 863 1.83 -3.29 -8.18
N LYS A 864 2.72 -2.31 -8.20
CA LYS A 864 2.39 -0.90 -8.11
C LYS A 864 3.25 -0.11 -9.09
N TRP A 865 2.65 0.89 -9.71
CA TRP A 865 3.32 1.87 -10.55
C TRP A 865 2.87 3.28 -10.15
N ASP A 866 3.77 4.26 -10.29
CA ASP A 866 3.50 5.61 -9.80
C ASP A 866 2.45 6.31 -10.67
N VAL A 867 1.32 6.66 -10.04
CA VAL A 867 0.21 7.38 -10.68
C VAL A 867 0.56 8.85 -10.96
N ASN A 868 1.58 9.40 -10.31
CA ASN A 868 2.00 10.81 -10.45
C ASN A 868 2.98 11.03 -11.61
N THR A 869 3.28 10.00 -12.41
CA THR A 869 4.16 10.12 -13.58
C THR A 869 3.46 10.64 -14.84
N ALA A 870 2.17 11.00 -14.74
CA ALA A 870 1.36 11.55 -15.84
C ALA A 870 1.22 13.07 -15.78
#